data_AF-A0A8J9WDT5-F1
#
_entry.id   AF-A0A8J9WDT5-F1
#
_cell.length_a   1.000
_cell.length_b   1.000
_cell.length_c   1.000
_cell.angle_alpha   90.00
_cell.angle_beta   90.00
_cell.angle_gamma   90.00
#
_symmetry.space_group_name_H-M   'P 1'
#
loop_
_entity.id
_entity.type
_entity.pdbx_description
1 polymer ?
#
loop_
_entity_poly.entity_id
_entity_poly.type
_entity_poly.pdbx_seq_one_letter_code
_entity_poly.pdbx_strand_id
1 'polypeptide(L)'
;MGSFLARPSPSRSCSSNVAEGCGGDEPGREADMSLQELQLLAPTDTSRKDEDCIRTHQVFIKDLDGRTKCVDVAEGSTVEELMSHLKKEEILPPGGSLVAESKKLKKSQLVGKVSCNIEVALALNGGVPPKSTKPKKVPRRKKAEKRKVCPGCQANYSSQAFRNHRSRFYDEDSKSYTCVKEDNHVSHCSETEFSTSASVSEPEHDMPNSVTDSEPADDGRKLKNTKNHAEEDISSFYDVNESFQDQSDSEDEEIWLENSGIAVDVNIDEEFENSYSNDEHRQTSGLITSLLHWLCWFILLWQAKHFISDTAINQLFHFIGQWFDIASKHSPFIAALSPIFPGSIYLAWKHLNYRTDKFMKYVVCTKCCTLYDYSDCKYVLNGREESKRCSFVKYINHPQRQHRRPCGQKLLKSIKLPSGKTKLVPFKIYCYKSLKESISALVRRSGFEESCELWRKRSQNSDKMSDIYDGKIWKEFNDPQKHDFFTKEGNYGLVLNVDWFQPFKHVKYSVGVIYLAVANLPREERFKRNNIIIVGIIPDMKVEPPTKTFIEPLVEELMKAWTDGFKIKSFLSGKHEKTFRLALICVGCDIPATRKLCGFLGHTATQGCSRCKKSFPGGIGEKLFGGFDIANWIPRTHEDHLASVNSILKSKTQTEQQELERTSGARFSPLINLPYFDIIRMSTVDPMHNLFLGTAKRVIEVWKDLGILTDKMLHAIQEKVDNVEAPSDIGKIPRKIASCFGGFTADQLKNWTIIFSVFALKDVIKDEDLECWRKFVLACRLISSRVVTKRSIELACKLLVEFCKKFESLYGADRVTPNMHLHAHLKDCMEDFGPVYSFWLFSFERLNGILGDQPNNNREVELQIMRKFDKERHLLDVGEPTHFSESFSQLTSSMVDILKEDNRGTNDGVGVGPWGELSSYKTPLENKPWSINEKLNVQFEKGVASVLIDDDFGNVVDMYKTIYPSLPSNTFIPRSYLKLKTIRVTGSVIGSYISRSSRSSYILANWAGNDGHIQDYSEMYRIPRPGRISYFLKHIITSEHGAQVHLLAKVEWYSKVADSVRTHCGQPVEAWHPTVFDAEGPASFLPVQRLKCKFVKAPGKVHDREVMFVCPRDRYFSY
;
A
#
# COMPACT_ATOMS: atom_id res chain seq x y z
N MET A 1 -34.04 56.88 -0.51
CA MET A 1 -34.96 57.34 0.57
C MET A 1 -35.96 56.24 0.87
N GLY A 2 -36.38 56.14 2.13
CA GLY A 2 -36.81 54.89 2.76
C GLY A 2 -38.25 54.41 2.51
N SER A 3 -38.41 53.11 2.76
CA SER A 3 -39.50 52.42 3.49
C SER A 3 -40.93 52.99 3.47
N PHE A 4 -41.92 52.19 3.03
CA PHE A 4 -43.33 52.22 3.50
C PHE A 4 -43.95 50.83 3.19
N LEU A 5 -44.40 50.00 4.13
CA LEU A 5 -45.47 50.06 5.15
C LEU A 5 -46.92 49.98 4.62
N ALA A 6 -47.53 48.83 4.99
CA ALA A 6 -48.78 48.71 5.74
C ALA A 6 -50.11 48.36 5.01
N ARG A 7 -50.61 47.15 5.37
CA ARG A 7 -52.02 46.73 5.57
C ARG A 7 -52.60 47.36 6.87
N PRO A 8 -53.80 47.03 7.44
CA PRO A 8 -54.76 45.92 7.16
C PRO A 8 -56.28 46.18 7.36
N SER A 9 -57.05 45.09 7.14
CA SER A 9 -58.29 44.59 7.82
C SER A 9 -59.63 44.72 7.03
N PRO A 10 -60.71 43.94 7.32
CA PRO A 10 -60.87 42.63 8.01
C PRO A 10 -61.85 41.59 7.35
N SER A 11 -61.76 40.32 7.79
CA SER A 11 -62.71 39.16 7.90
C SER A 11 -64.00 38.96 7.05
N ARG A 12 -64.18 37.77 6.42
CA ARG A 12 -65.19 36.69 6.70
C ARG A 12 -65.28 35.62 5.57
N SER A 13 -65.77 34.44 5.96
CA SER A 13 -66.04 33.11 5.35
C SER A 13 -66.48 32.86 3.89
N CYS A 14 -66.12 31.63 3.42
CA CYS A 14 -66.83 30.65 2.56
C CYS A 14 -66.83 30.70 1.00
N SER A 15 -66.42 29.55 0.44
CA SER A 15 -66.89 28.79 -0.76
C SER A 15 -66.74 29.30 -2.21
N SER A 16 -66.35 28.32 -3.05
CA SER A 16 -66.70 28.03 -4.46
C SER A 16 -66.07 28.81 -5.65
N ASN A 17 -65.39 28.01 -6.50
CA ASN A 17 -65.53 27.86 -7.97
C ASN A 17 -65.27 29.01 -8.98
N VAL A 18 -64.37 28.67 -9.93
CA VAL A 18 -64.51 28.76 -11.42
C VAL A 18 -64.07 30.03 -12.18
N ALA A 19 -63.36 29.75 -13.29
CA ALA A 19 -63.17 30.46 -14.58
C ALA A 19 -62.24 31.70 -14.64
N GLU A 20 -61.20 31.65 -15.49
CA GLU A 20 -61.06 32.34 -16.82
C GLU A 20 -60.91 33.87 -16.68
N GLY A 21 -60.04 34.62 -17.37
CA GLY A 21 -59.09 34.41 -18.46
C GLY A 21 -58.63 35.81 -18.94
N CYS A 22 -57.49 35.85 -19.63
CA CYS A 22 -57.09 36.77 -20.71
C CYS A 22 -56.98 38.31 -20.54
N GLY A 23 -55.85 38.82 -21.05
CA GLY A 23 -55.67 40.16 -21.64
C GLY A 23 -55.05 41.19 -20.69
N GLY A 24 -53.95 41.90 -21.00
CA GLY A 24 -53.32 42.17 -22.28
C GLY A 24 -52.95 43.65 -22.35
N ASP A 25 -51.68 43.92 -22.68
CA ASP A 25 -51.13 45.10 -23.37
C ASP A 25 -50.66 46.33 -22.56
N GLU A 26 -49.33 46.38 -22.33
CA GLU A 26 -48.30 47.24 -23.00
C GLU A 26 -48.69 48.64 -23.58
N PRO A 27 -47.75 49.50 -24.08
CA PRO A 27 -46.29 49.35 -24.28
C PRO A 27 -45.44 50.60 -23.92
N GLY A 28 -44.11 50.46 -24.03
CA GLY A 28 -43.29 51.54 -24.60
C GLY A 28 -41.87 51.71 -24.08
N ARG A 29 -40.90 51.11 -24.80
CA ARG A 29 -39.61 51.67 -25.27
C ARG A 29 -38.58 52.07 -24.19
N GLU A 30 -37.27 51.88 -24.35
CA GLU A 30 -36.42 51.71 -25.54
C GLU A 30 -35.02 51.25 -25.04
N ALA A 31 -34.31 50.49 -25.89
CA ALA A 31 -32.88 50.59 -26.19
C ALA A 31 -31.84 50.40 -25.05
N ASP A 32 -30.70 49.72 -25.21
CA ASP A 32 -29.91 49.56 -26.42
C ASP A 32 -28.79 48.50 -26.22
N MET A 33 -28.46 47.81 -27.32
CA MET A 33 -27.11 47.45 -27.85
C MET A 33 -26.01 46.85 -26.94
N SER A 34 -25.17 45.90 -27.36
CA SER A 34 -24.86 45.21 -28.64
C SER A 34 -23.93 44.01 -28.29
N LEU A 35 -23.97 42.81 -28.91
CA LEU A 35 -23.53 42.43 -30.28
C LEU A 35 -22.11 42.98 -30.60
N GLN A 36 -21.11 42.22 -31.03
CA GLN A 36 -20.98 41.48 -32.30
C GLN A 36 -19.76 40.52 -32.25
N GLU A 37 -19.87 39.23 -32.61
CA GLU A 37 -19.80 38.60 -33.96
C GLU A 37 -18.33 38.36 -34.42
N LEU A 38 -17.96 37.19 -34.95
CA LEU A 38 -18.47 36.61 -36.18
C LEU A 38 -18.31 35.08 -36.24
N GLN A 39 -19.39 34.44 -36.66
CA GLN A 39 -19.52 33.10 -37.26
C GLN A 39 -18.77 33.00 -38.59
N LEU A 40 -18.70 31.78 -39.16
CA LEU A 40 -18.77 31.42 -40.59
C LEU A 40 -18.87 29.86 -40.58
N LEU A 41 -19.77 29.13 -41.25
CA LEU A 41 -20.63 29.37 -42.40
C LEU A 41 -21.84 28.41 -42.40
N ALA A 42 -22.88 28.88 -43.10
CA ALA A 42 -24.19 28.34 -43.45
C ALA A 42 -24.13 27.00 -44.26
N PRO A 43 -25.23 26.47 -44.86
CA PRO A 43 -26.63 26.92 -44.85
C PRO A 43 -27.69 25.82 -44.65
N THR A 44 -28.87 26.25 -44.20
CA THR A 44 -30.15 25.55 -44.38
C THR A 44 -30.75 25.92 -45.73
N ASP A 45 -31.21 24.92 -46.49
CA ASP A 45 -32.21 25.13 -47.54
C ASP A 45 -33.36 24.13 -47.36
N THR A 46 -34.56 24.68 -47.43
CA THR A 46 -35.83 24.07 -47.06
C THR A 46 -36.66 23.82 -48.31
N SER A 47 -37.02 22.57 -48.59
CA SER A 47 -38.35 22.22 -49.14
C SER A 47 -38.59 20.71 -49.15
N ARG A 48 -39.47 20.23 -48.26
CA ARG A 48 -40.54 19.27 -48.56
C ARG A 48 -41.43 19.07 -47.33
N LYS A 49 -42.73 19.18 -47.54
CA LYS A 49 -43.79 18.78 -46.62
C LYS A 49 -43.89 17.25 -46.60
N ASP A 50 -44.39 16.77 -45.47
CA ASP A 50 -44.99 15.46 -45.18
C ASP A 50 -44.18 14.47 -44.31
N GLU A 51 -44.87 14.07 -43.23
CA GLU A 51 -44.63 13.03 -42.20
C GLU A 51 -43.81 13.41 -40.94
N ASP A 52 -44.48 13.27 -39.78
CA ASP A 52 -43.99 13.51 -38.43
C ASP A 52 -42.66 12.78 -38.14
N CYS A 53 -41.56 13.53 -38.13
CA CYS A 53 -40.24 12.97 -37.82
C CYS A 53 -40.05 12.86 -36.29
N ILE A 54 -40.48 11.73 -35.72
CA ILE A 54 -40.20 11.36 -34.33
C ILE A 54 -38.66 11.26 -34.18
N ARG A 55 -38.07 12.13 -33.35
CA ARG A 55 -36.63 12.04 -33.02
C ARG A 55 -36.36 10.69 -32.34
N THR A 56 -35.44 9.89 -32.88
CA THR A 56 -35.02 8.61 -32.31
C THR A 56 -33.61 8.70 -31.73
N HIS A 57 -33.32 7.90 -30.71
CA HIS A 57 -32.03 7.70 -30.08
C HIS A 57 -31.61 6.23 -30.26
N GLN A 58 -30.33 6.01 -30.58
CA GLN A 58 -29.75 4.67 -30.67
C GLN A 58 -29.31 4.16 -29.32
N VAL A 59 -29.75 2.94 -28.97
CA VAL A 59 -29.43 2.27 -27.72
C VAL A 59 -28.76 0.95 -28.01
N PHE A 60 -27.58 0.74 -27.42
CA PHE A 60 -26.83 -0.51 -27.53
C PHE A 60 -27.24 -1.46 -26.41
N ILE A 61 -27.75 -2.63 -26.81
CA ILE A 61 -28.25 -3.67 -25.92
C ILE A 61 -27.44 -4.93 -26.14
N LYS A 62 -26.86 -5.45 -25.05
CA LYS A 62 -26.17 -6.73 -25.06
C LYS A 62 -27.17 -7.85 -24.73
N ASP A 63 -27.33 -8.79 -25.64
CA ASP A 63 -28.18 -9.96 -25.42
C ASP A 63 -27.51 -11.00 -24.48
N LEU A 64 -28.22 -12.09 -24.19
CA LEU A 64 -27.73 -13.15 -23.30
C LEU A 64 -26.49 -13.89 -23.82
N ASP A 65 -26.26 -13.85 -25.13
CA ASP A 65 -25.10 -14.47 -25.79
C ASP A 65 -23.91 -13.50 -25.87
N GLY A 66 -24.06 -12.30 -25.29
CA GLY A 66 -23.01 -11.29 -25.23
C GLY A 66 -22.88 -10.47 -26.51
N ARG A 67 -23.80 -10.59 -27.47
CA ARG A 67 -23.79 -9.82 -28.72
C ARG A 67 -24.48 -8.48 -28.51
N THR A 68 -23.89 -7.42 -29.05
CA THR A 68 -24.46 -6.07 -28.97
C THR A 68 -25.35 -5.81 -30.17
N LYS A 69 -26.61 -5.43 -29.93
CA LYS A 69 -27.57 -4.96 -30.92
C LYS A 69 -27.86 -3.48 -30.72
N CYS A 70 -27.99 -2.73 -31.80
CA CYS A 70 -28.41 -1.33 -31.77
C CYS A 70 -29.92 -1.25 -32.03
N VAL A 71 -30.65 -0.50 -31.21
CA VAL A 71 -32.09 -0.33 -31.33
C VAL A 71 -32.42 1.16 -31.34
N ASP A 72 -33.18 1.60 -32.34
CA ASP A 72 -33.68 2.97 -32.45
C ASP A 72 -34.93 3.14 -31.58
N VAL A 73 -34.91 4.13 -30.69
CA VAL A 73 -35.96 4.34 -29.69
C VAL A 73 -36.40 5.80 -29.73
N ALA A 74 -37.70 6.08 -29.75
CA ALA A 74 -38.22 7.46 -29.75
C ALA A 74 -37.74 8.24 -28.51
N GLU A 75 -37.39 9.51 -28.71
CA GLU A 75 -36.92 10.44 -27.69
C GLU A 75 -38.04 10.68 -26.66
N GLY A 76 -37.88 10.09 -25.46
CA GLY A 76 -38.92 10.07 -24.42
C GLY A 76 -39.44 8.68 -24.05
N SER A 77 -39.01 7.61 -24.73
CA SER A 77 -39.44 6.26 -24.40
C SER A 77 -38.96 5.82 -23.02
N THR A 78 -39.80 5.06 -22.34
CA THR A 78 -39.52 4.41 -21.06
C THR A 78 -38.85 3.05 -21.24
N VAL A 79 -38.19 2.56 -20.19
CA VAL A 79 -37.60 1.21 -20.16
C VAL A 79 -38.67 0.13 -20.38
N GLU A 80 -39.91 0.36 -19.98
CA GLU A 80 -41.03 -0.57 -20.25
C GLU A 80 -41.39 -0.67 -21.73
N GLU A 81 -41.44 0.46 -22.44
CA GLU A 81 -41.67 0.49 -23.88
C GLU A 81 -40.51 -0.16 -24.64
N LEU A 82 -39.27 0.11 -24.23
CA LEU A 82 -38.09 -0.57 -24.77
C LEU A 82 -38.16 -2.08 -24.54
N MET A 83 -38.50 -2.53 -23.33
CA MET A 83 -38.68 -3.97 -23.06
C MET A 83 -39.78 -4.59 -23.91
N SER A 84 -40.86 -3.86 -24.22
CA SER A 84 -41.91 -4.35 -25.11
C SER A 84 -41.43 -4.46 -26.56
N HIS A 85 -40.62 -3.51 -27.02
CA HIS A 85 -40.01 -3.55 -28.35
C HIS A 85 -39.03 -4.72 -28.48
N LEU A 86 -38.13 -4.90 -27.51
CA LEU A 86 -37.16 -5.99 -27.50
C LEU A 86 -37.80 -7.39 -27.40
N LYS A 87 -38.97 -7.49 -26.75
CA LYS A 87 -39.75 -8.74 -26.76
C LYS A 87 -40.32 -9.05 -28.14
N LYS A 88 -40.76 -8.03 -28.88
CA LYS A 88 -41.25 -8.20 -30.26
C LYS A 88 -40.11 -8.61 -31.21
N GLU A 89 -38.90 -8.11 -30.98
CA GLU A 89 -37.71 -8.47 -31.75
C GLU A 89 -36.98 -9.75 -31.26
N GLU A 90 -37.57 -10.48 -30.31
CA GLU A 90 -36.99 -11.69 -29.70
C GLU A 90 -35.60 -11.49 -29.03
N ILE A 91 -35.20 -10.24 -28.78
CA ILE A 91 -33.96 -9.88 -28.07
C ILE A 91 -34.12 -10.08 -26.56
N LEU A 92 -35.31 -9.78 -26.03
CA LEU A 92 -35.65 -9.96 -24.63
C LEU A 92 -36.53 -11.21 -24.44
N PRO A 93 -35.99 -12.33 -23.94
CA PRO A 93 -36.76 -13.55 -23.77
C PRO A 93 -37.86 -13.42 -22.70
N PRO A 94 -38.86 -14.32 -22.69
CA PRO A 94 -39.92 -14.34 -21.68
C PRO A 94 -39.34 -14.42 -20.26
N GLY A 95 -39.70 -13.46 -19.40
CA GLY A 95 -39.12 -13.35 -18.05
C GLY A 95 -37.79 -12.58 -17.96
N GLY A 96 -37.28 -12.08 -19.08
CA GLY A 96 -36.13 -11.18 -19.15
C GLY A 96 -36.40 -9.80 -18.57
N SER A 97 -35.36 -9.15 -18.07
CA SER A 97 -35.33 -7.78 -17.60
C SER A 97 -34.05 -7.07 -18.05
N LEU A 98 -34.11 -5.75 -18.19
CA LEU A 98 -32.95 -4.95 -18.58
C LEU A 98 -32.16 -4.49 -17.34
N VAL A 99 -30.84 -4.52 -17.46
CA VAL A 99 -29.87 -4.20 -16.42
C VAL A 99 -28.85 -3.21 -16.98
N ALA A 100 -28.47 -2.20 -16.22
CA ALA A 100 -27.29 -1.38 -16.51
C ALA A 100 -26.44 -1.30 -15.24
N GLU A 101 -25.11 -1.37 -15.37
CA GLU A 101 -24.18 -1.36 -14.23
C GLU A 101 -24.52 -2.39 -13.15
N SER A 102 -24.92 -3.60 -13.56
CA SER A 102 -25.36 -4.69 -12.66
C SER A 102 -26.60 -4.38 -11.81
N LYS A 103 -27.41 -3.36 -12.15
CA LYS A 103 -28.68 -3.03 -11.49
C LYS A 103 -29.86 -3.12 -12.46
N LYS A 104 -30.95 -3.76 -12.03
CA LYS A 104 -32.19 -3.85 -12.79
C LYS A 104 -32.80 -2.47 -13.01
N LEU A 105 -33.09 -2.13 -14.27
CA LEU A 105 -33.69 -0.85 -14.64
C LEU A 105 -35.15 -0.79 -14.20
N LYS A 106 -35.57 0.40 -13.73
CA LYS A 106 -36.98 0.62 -13.35
C LYS A 106 -37.80 0.83 -14.62
N LYS A 107 -38.96 0.17 -14.72
CA LYS A 107 -39.88 0.26 -15.86
C LYS A 107 -40.23 1.69 -16.27
N SER A 108 -40.45 2.58 -15.29
CA SER A 108 -40.83 3.98 -15.50
C SER A 108 -39.65 4.92 -15.81
N GLN A 109 -38.41 4.43 -15.88
CA GLN A 109 -37.25 5.25 -16.16
C GLN A 109 -37.18 5.58 -17.67
N LEU A 110 -36.82 6.81 -18.02
CA LEU A 110 -36.59 7.21 -19.41
C LEU A 110 -35.28 6.60 -19.93
N VAL A 111 -35.32 6.01 -21.12
CA VAL A 111 -34.17 5.33 -21.73
C VAL A 111 -32.98 6.29 -21.95
N GLY A 112 -33.26 7.54 -22.35
CA GLY A 112 -32.23 8.58 -22.52
C GLY A 112 -31.54 9.02 -21.22
N LYS A 113 -32.00 8.56 -20.03
CA LYS A 113 -31.36 8.81 -18.73
C LYS A 113 -30.62 7.58 -18.17
N VAL A 114 -30.47 6.52 -18.97
CA VAL A 114 -29.73 5.31 -18.59
C VAL A 114 -28.30 5.44 -19.13
N SER A 115 -27.28 5.10 -18.34
CA SER A 115 -25.88 5.10 -18.79
C SER A 115 -25.69 4.14 -19.96
N CYS A 116 -24.82 4.49 -20.91
CA CYS A 116 -24.58 3.70 -22.10
C CYS A 116 -24.09 2.28 -21.74
N ASN A 117 -24.72 1.26 -22.34
CA ASN A 117 -24.63 -0.20 -22.14
C ASN A 117 -25.75 -0.81 -21.28
N ILE A 118 -26.85 -1.19 -21.95
CA ILE A 118 -27.95 -1.95 -21.36
C ILE A 118 -27.73 -3.44 -21.66
N GLU A 119 -27.94 -4.32 -20.69
CA GLU A 119 -27.82 -5.77 -20.83
C GLU A 119 -29.14 -6.48 -20.51
N VAL A 120 -29.40 -7.60 -21.19
CA VAL A 120 -30.54 -8.47 -20.93
C VAL A 120 -30.21 -9.50 -19.85
N ALA A 121 -31.07 -9.64 -18.83
CA ALA A 121 -30.93 -10.63 -17.77
C ALA A 121 -32.26 -11.38 -17.50
N LEU A 122 -32.23 -12.71 -17.38
CA LEU A 122 -33.40 -13.54 -17.08
C LEU A 122 -33.71 -13.62 -15.58
N ALA A 123 -34.97 -13.37 -15.19
CA ALA A 123 -35.44 -13.60 -13.83
C ALA A 123 -35.90 -15.07 -13.66
N LEU A 124 -35.26 -15.82 -12.78
CA LEU A 124 -35.73 -17.15 -12.36
C LEU A 124 -36.95 -16.97 -11.43
N ASN A 125 -38.17 -17.22 -11.92
CA ASN A 125 -39.39 -17.14 -11.10
C ASN A 125 -39.59 -18.41 -10.26
N GLY A 126 -39.64 -18.22 -8.93
CA GLY A 126 -40.11 -19.17 -7.93
C GLY A 126 -40.13 -18.50 -6.55
N GLY A 127 -41.31 -18.46 -5.92
CA GLY A 127 -41.66 -17.58 -4.79
C GLY A 127 -40.91 -17.81 -3.47
N VAL A 128 -41.06 -16.80 -2.61
CA VAL A 128 -40.36 -16.56 -1.34
C VAL A 128 -40.77 -17.57 -0.25
N PRO A 129 -39.81 -18.23 0.44
CA PRO A 129 -39.98 -18.74 1.79
C PRO A 129 -39.47 -17.73 2.84
N PRO A 130 -39.84 -17.88 4.13
CA PRO A 130 -39.63 -16.88 5.17
C PRO A 130 -38.14 -16.65 5.45
N LYS A 131 -37.82 -15.49 6.05
CA LYS A 131 -36.47 -15.19 6.57
C LYS A 131 -36.06 -16.28 7.57
N SER A 132 -35.19 -17.20 7.16
CA SER A 132 -34.52 -18.14 8.05
C SER A 132 -33.02 -18.24 7.70
N THR A 133 -32.19 -17.97 8.71
CA THR A 133 -30.94 -18.68 9.05
C THR A 133 -30.30 -19.55 7.97
N LYS A 134 -29.00 -19.36 7.70
CA LYS A 134 -28.14 -20.36 7.06
C LYS A 134 -28.37 -21.74 7.71
N PRO A 135 -28.87 -22.77 7.00
CA PRO A 135 -28.69 -24.13 7.46
C PRO A 135 -27.31 -24.62 7.01
N LYS A 136 -26.72 -25.44 7.87
CA LYS A 136 -25.54 -26.28 7.61
C LYS A 136 -25.65 -26.96 6.24
N LYS A 137 -24.53 -27.12 5.54
CA LYS A 137 -24.42 -28.06 4.41
C LYS A 137 -24.79 -29.46 4.92
N VAL A 138 -25.99 -29.94 4.59
CA VAL A 138 -26.34 -31.37 4.55
C VAL A 138 -26.18 -31.80 3.08
N PRO A 139 -25.64 -32.99 2.79
CA PRO A 139 -25.21 -33.40 1.46
C PRO A 139 -26.34 -33.41 0.42
N ARG A 140 -26.05 -32.93 -0.80
CA ARG A 140 -26.91 -33.14 -1.97
C ARG A 140 -26.99 -34.65 -2.25
N ARG A 141 -28.17 -35.26 -2.08
CA ARG A 141 -28.52 -36.53 -2.73
C ARG A 141 -28.32 -36.35 -4.25
N LYS A 142 -27.40 -37.14 -4.82
CA LYS A 142 -27.23 -37.28 -6.27
C LYS A 142 -28.58 -37.70 -6.87
N LYS A 143 -29.11 -36.95 -7.85
CA LYS A 143 -30.10 -37.51 -8.78
C LYS A 143 -29.40 -38.68 -9.48
N ALA A 144 -29.92 -39.89 -9.31
CA ALA A 144 -29.37 -41.07 -9.98
C ALA A 144 -29.38 -40.83 -11.49
N GLU A 145 -28.21 -40.83 -12.12
CA GLU A 145 -28.11 -40.87 -13.58
C GLU A 145 -28.83 -42.11 -14.09
N LYS A 146 -29.72 -41.97 -15.07
CA LYS A 146 -30.30 -43.12 -15.78
C LYS A 146 -29.16 -43.90 -16.44
N ARG A 147 -28.87 -45.08 -15.90
CA ARG A 147 -27.92 -46.03 -16.47
C ARG A 147 -28.58 -46.78 -17.64
N LYS A 148 -27.79 -47.07 -18.68
CA LYS A 148 -28.22 -47.76 -19.89
C LYS A 148 -27.55 -49.13 -19.93
N VAL A 149 -28.34 -50.15 -20.20
CA VAL A 149 -27.88 -51.54 -20.31
C VAL A 149 -27.53 -51.84 -21.77
N CYS A 150 -26.39 -52.48 -22.00
CA CYS A 150 -26.01 -52.97 -23.32
C CYS A 150 -26.76 -54.26 -23.67
N PRO A 151 -27.45 -54.35 -24.82
CA PRO A 151 -28.11 -55.59 -25.24
C PRO A 151 -27.16 -56.79 -25.43
N GLY A 152 -25.89 -56.54 -25.81
CA GLY A 152 -24.89 -57.59 -26.03
C GLY A 152 -24.38 -58.21 -24.73
N CYS A 153 -23.65 -57.44 -23.92
CA CYS A 153 -23.05 -57.94 -22.69
C CYS A 153 -23.94 -57.81 -21.43
N GLN A 154 -25.12 -57.18 -21.53
CA GLN A 154 -26.06 -56.93 -20.42
C GLN A 154 -25.46 -56.11 -19.25
N ALA A 155 -24.32 -55.45 -19.45
CA ALA A 155 -23.70 -54.59 -18.44
C ALA A 155 -24.33 -53.19 -18.41
N ASN A 156 -24.34 -52.56 -17.23
CA ASN A 156 -25.11 -51.37 -16.92
C ASN A 156 -24.19 -50.13 -16.80
N TYR A 157 -24.26 -49.21 -17.76
CA TYR A 157 -23.33 -48.08 -17.91
C TYR A 157 -23.99 -46.74 -17.59
N SER A 158 -23.24 -45.74 -17.11
CA SER A 158 -23.72 -44.35 -17.15
C SER A 158 -23.95 -43.91 -18.60
N SER A 159 -24.76 -42.87 -18.84
CA SER A 159 -25.09 -42.45 -20.21
C SER A 159 -23.87 -42.04 -21.06
N GLN A 160 -22.77 -41.60 -20.43
CA GLN A 160 -21.51 -41.31 -21.11
C GLN A 160 -20.69 -42.58 -21.35
N ALA A 161 -20.59 -43.48 -20.36
CA ALA A 161 -19.89 -44.76 -20.52
C ALA A 161 -20.58 -45.67 -21.54
N PHE A 162 -21.92 -45.62 -21.64
CA PHE A 162 -22.68 -46.37 -22.64
C PHE A 162 -22.37 -45.93 -24.06
N ARG A 163 -22.16 -44.62 -24.29
CA ARG A 163 -21.79 -44.09 -25.61
C ARG A 163 -20.40 -44.57 -26.03
N ASN A 164 -19.44 -44.56 -25.10
CA ASN A 164 -18.10 -45.07 -25.32
C ASN A 164 -18.07 -46.60 -25.49
N HIS A 165 -18.97 -47.32 -24.81
CA HIS A 165 -19.12 -48.75 -24.99
C HIS A 165 -19.75 -49.09 -26.36
N ARG A 166 -20.81 -48.37 -26.76
CA ARG A 166 -21.45 -48.51 -28.08
C ARG A 166 -20.49 -48.19 -29.21
N SER A 167 -19.71 -47.11 -29.13
CA SER A 167 -18.75 -46.77 -30.20
C SER A 167 -17.64 -47.80 -30.40
N ARG A 168 -17.40 -48.66 -29.41
CA ARG A 168 -16.35 -49.69 -29.47
C ARG A 168 -16.86 -51.08 -29.85
N PHE A 169 -18.10 -51.40 -29.49
CA PHE A 169 -18.61 -52.78 -29.55
C PHE A 169 -19.96 -52.92 -30.26
N TYR A 170 -20.49 -51.85 -30.86
CA TYR A 170 -21.69 -51.93 -31.69
C TYR A 170 -21.28 -51.94 -33.16
N ASP A 171 -21.70 -52.98 -33.86
CA ASP A 171 -21.49 -53.13 -35.29
C ASP A 171 -22.73 -52.61 -36.04
N GLU A 172 -22.55 -51.61 -36.89
CA GLU A 172 -23.64 -50.98 -37.62
C GLU A 172 -24.21 -51.86 -38.74
N ASP A 173 -23.40 -52.73 -39.34
CA ASP A 173 -23.80 -53.58 -40.47
C ASP A 173 -24.67 -54.75 -39.99
N SER A 174 -24.30 -55.37 -38.86
CA SER A 174 -25.08 -56.45 -38.24
C SER A 174 -26.16 -55.96 -37.26
N LYS A 175 -26.20 -54.64 -36.98
CA LYS A 175 -27.05 -54.01 -35.94
C LYS A 175 -27.00 -54.71 -34.58
N SER A 176 -25.85 -55.26 -34.23
CA SER A 176 -25.66 -56.09 -33.03
C SER A 176 -24.43 -55.65 -32.24
N TYR A 177 -24.38 -56.03 -30.96
CA TYR A 177 -23.23 -55.74 -30.11
C TYR A 177 -22.29 -56.96 -30.06
N THR A 178 -21.02 -56.76 -30.36
CA THR A 178 -19.97 -57.80 -30.38
C THR A 178 -19.31 -58.01 -29.02
N CYS A 179 -19.74 -57.27 -27.98
CA CYS A 179 -19.23 -57.44 -26.63
C CYS A 179 -19.76 -58.73 -25.99
N VAL A 180 -18.84 -59.55 -25.47
CA VAL A 180 -19.17 -60.77 -24.73
C VAL A 180 -19.21 -60.45 -23.24
N LYS A 181 -20.16 -61.05 -22.52
CA LYS A 181 -20.31 -60.88 -21.06
C LYS A 181 -19.17 -61.64 -20.36
N GLU A 182 -18.22 -60.92 -19.75
CA GLU A 182 -17.21 -61.55 -18.89
C GLU A 182 -17.83 -61.84 -17.51
N ASP A 183 -18.20 -63.10 -17.28
CA ASP A 183 -18.66 -63.58 -15.99
C ASP A 183 -17.46 -63.87 -15.07
N ASN A 184 -17.08 -62.89 -14.24
CA ASN A 184 -16.58 -63.13 -12.87
C ASN A 184 -16.53 -61.84 -12.05
N HIS A 185 -17.69 -61.43 -11.53
CA HIS A 185 -17.90 -61.07 -10.12
C HIS A 185 -19.37 -60.64 -9.92
N VAL A 186 -20.20 -61.59 -9.48
CA VAL A 186 -21.60 -61.41 -9.04
C VAL A 186 -21.55 -61.55 -7.51
N SER A 187 -21.59 -60.47 -6.72
CA SER A 187 -22.75 -59.66 -6.33
C SER A 187 -23.79 -60.46 -5.55
N HIS A 188 -23.87 -60.21 -4.24
CA HIS A 188 -25.11 -60.39 -3.50
C HIS A 188 -25.44 -59.08 -2.78
N CYS A 189 -26.60 -58.56 -3.15
CA CYS A 189 -27.32 -57.49 -2.50
C CYS A 189 -28.20 -58.12 -1.41
N SER A 190 -28.19 -57.58 -0.19
CA SER A 190 -29.31 -57.55 0.77
C SER A 190 -28.76 -56.97 2.09
N GLU A 191 -29.15 -55.75 2.45
CA GLU A 191 -30.19 -55.46 3.46
C GLU A 191 -29.62 -55.32 4.87
N THR A 192 -29.77 -54.10 5.38
CA THR A 192 -29.57 -53.70 6.77
C THR A 192 -30.72 -54.18 7.64
N GLU A 193 -30.43 -54.76 8.80
CA GLU A 193 -31.26 -54.55 9.99
C GLU A 193 -30.38 -54.36 11.25
N PHE A 194 -30.61 -53.20 11.88
CA PHE A 194 -30.83 -52.96 13.30
C PHE A 194 -29.80 -53.34 14.40
N SER A 195 -29.56 -52.32 15.24
CA SER A 195 -29.37 -52.35 16.72
C SER A 195 -28.11 -53.02 17.27
N THR A 196 -27.48 -52.62 18.38
CA THR A 196 -27.61 -51.57 19.42
C THR A 196 -26.39 -51.75 20.33
N SER A 197 -25.96 -50.70 21.03
CA SER A 197 -25.30 -50.73 22.37
C SER A 197 -23.95 -51.46 22.50
N ALA A 198 -23.03 -51.16 23.40
CA ALA A 198 -22.75 -50.07 24.34
C ALA A 198 -21.41 -50.50 25.01
N SER A 199 -20.70 -49.53 25.61
CA SER A 199 -19.84 -49.68 26.80
C SER A 199 -18.56 -50.54 26.68
N VAL A 200 -17.44 -50.34 27.38
CA VAL A 200 -16.93 -49.39 28.39
C VAL A 200 -15.44 -49.75 28.59
N SER A 201 -14.65 -48.79 29.10
CA SER A 201 -13.37 -48.90 29.85
C SER A 201 -12.09 -49.48 29.21
N GLU A 202 -11.13 -48.58 28.90
CA GLU A 202 -9.92 -48.26 29.71
C GLU A 202 -9.46 -49.23 30.85
N PRO A 203 -8.20 -49.15 31.38
CA PRO A 203 -7.00 -48.41 30.94
C PRO A 203 -5.63 -49.12 31.27
N GLU A 204 -4.53 -48.35 31.19
CA GLU A 204 -3.25 -48.47 31.95
C GLU A 204 -2.25 -49.59 31.55
N HIS A 205 -0.92 -49.49 31.64
CA HIS A 205 0.06 -48.43 31.96
C HIS A 205 1.46 -48.93 31.47
N ASP A 206 2.42 -48.01 31.42
CA ASP A 206 3.88 -48.22 31.61
C ASP A 206 4.86 -48.49 30.44
N MET A 207 5.69 -47.46 30.24
CA MET A 207 7.06 -47.39 29.71
C MET A 207 8.08 -47.99 30.73
N PRO A 208 9.44 -48.05 30.52
CA PRO A 208 10.28 -47.47 29.45
C PRO A 208 11.49 -48.32 28.93
N ASN A 209 12.08 -47.81 27.84
CA ASN A 209 13.52 -47.72 27.46
C ASN A 209 14.48 -48.94 27.46
N SER A 210 15.09 -49.22 26.29
CA SER A 210 16.54 -49.04 25.95
C SER A 210 16.91 -49.89 24.71
N VAL A 211 17.30 -49.26 23.58
CA VAL A 211 18.68 -49.12 23.01
C VAL A 211 19.43 -50.46 22.80
N THR A 212 19.60 -50.88 21.53
CA THR A 212 20.89 -51.09 20.81
C THR A 212 20.70 -51.72 19.41
N ASP A 213 21.63 -51.39 18.51
CA ASP A 213 21.75 -51.71 17.08
C ASP A 213 21.95 -53.20 16.72
N SER A 214 21.48 -53.63 15.52
CA SER A 214 22.26 -54.35 14.48
C SER A 214 21.37 -54.92 13.32
N GLU A 215 21.83 -54.70 12.07
CA GLU A 215 21.35 -55.27 10.78
C GLU A 215 21.85 -56.74 10.57
N PRO A 216 21.65 -57.46 9.43
CA PRO A 216 20.58 -57.54 8.40
C PRO A 216 20.13 -59.00 8.03
N ALA A 217 19.23 -59.09 7.03
CA ALA A 217 19.11 -60.13 5.98
C ALA A 217 18.09 -61.31 6.10
N ASP A 218 17.03 -61.18 5.29
CA ASP A 218 16.54 -62.11 4.24
C ASP A 218 16.04 -63.53 4.61
N ASP A 219 14.73 -63.77 4.45
CA ASP A 219 14.14 -64.53 3.32
C ASP A 219 12.70 -64.99 3.69
N GLY A 220 11.82 -65.07 2.68
CA GLY A 220 10.38 -65.01 2.84
C GLY A 220 9.61 -66.32 3.10
N ARG A 221 8.35 -66.18 3.53
CA ARG A 221 7.18 -66.89 2.96
C ARG A 221 5.84 -66.49 3.62
N LYS A 222 4.91 -66.11 2.75
CA LYS A 222 3.47 -66.48 2.71
C LYS A 222 2.49 -66.02 3.81
N LEU A 223 1.50 -65.27 3.30
CA LEU A 223 0.06 -65.32 3.58
C LEU A 223 -0.44 -64.98 5.00
N LYS A 224 -1.17 -63.86 5.13
CA LYS A 224 -2.65 -63.86 5.26
C LYS A 224 -3.24 -62.45 5.33
N ASN A 225 -4.24 -62.24 4.47
CA ASN A 225 -5.42 -61.40 4.60
C ASN A 225 -5.32 -60.01 5.25
N THR A 226 -5.35 -59.04 4.34
CA THR A 226 -5.94 -57.71 4.50
C THR A 226 -7.46 -57.78 4.73
N LYS A 227 -7.99 -56.86 5.53
CA LYS A 227 -9.21 -56.10 5.17
C LYS A 227 -9.13 -54.68 5.73
N ASN A 228 -9.26 -53.76 4.79
CA ASN A 228 -9.19 -52.30 4.92
C ASN A 228 -10.49 -51.74 5.49
N HIS A 229 -10.40 -50.61 6.18
CA HIS A 229 -11.43 -49.57 6.11
C HIS A 229 -10.91 -48.41 5.28
N ALA A 230 -11.76 -47.98 4.36
CA ALA A 230 -11.52 -46.99 3.33
C ALA A 230 -11.57 -45.57 3.89
N GLU A 231 -10.61 -44.76 3.45
CA GLU A 231 -10.56 -43.31 3.55
C GLU A 231 -11.53 -42.68 2.54
N GLU A 232 -12.28 -41.68 2.98
CA GLU A 232 -12.92 -40.70 2.10
C GLU A 232 -12.15 -39.37 2.21
N ASP A 233 -11.43 -39.07 1.13
CA ASP A 233 -10.67 -37.84 0.88
C ASP A 233 -11.53 -36.59 0.77
N ILE A 234 -11.06 -35.46 1.34
CA ILE A 234 -11.15 -34.13 0.71
C ILE A 234 -9.86 -33.33 1.02
N SER A 235 -8.98 -33.27 0.03
CA SER A 235 -7.75 -32.47 -0.02
C SER A 235 -7.99 -31.10 -0.66
N SER A 236 -7.25 -30.08 -0.20
CA SER A 236 -6.96 -28.88 -1.00
C SER A 236 -5.59 -28.31 -0.65
N PHE A 237 -4.76 -28.12 -1.69
CA PHE A 237 -3.46 -27.42 -1.79
C PHE A 237 -2.18 -28.17 -1.34
N TYR A 238 -1.61 -29.01 -2.20
CA TYR A 238 -0.72 -28.71 -3.35
C TYR A 238 -0.39 -30.05 -4.00
N ASP A 239 -1.06 -30.37 -5.11
CA ASP A 239 -0.75 -31.58 -5.87
C ASP A 239 -0.10 -31.23 -7.21
N VAL A 240 1.00 -31.91 -7.52
CA VAL A 240 1.65 -31.90 -8.82
C VAL A 240 1.97 -33.34 -9.19
N ASN A 241 0.95 -34.06 -9.68
CA ASN A 241 0.95 -34.74 -10.98
C ASN A 241 -0.29 -35.63 -11.08
N GLU A 242 -1.18 -35.35 -12.03
CA GLU A 242 -1.87 -36.41 -12.77
C GLU A 242 -1.76 -36.14 -14.28
N SER A 243 -1.74 -37.25 -15.01
CA SER A 243 -1.28 -37.46 -16.37
C SER A 243 -1.94 -36.62 -17.46
N PHE A 244 -1.12 -36.12 -18.37
CA PHE A 244 -1.52 -35.66 -19.71
C PHE A 244 -2.24 -36.78 -20.48
N GLN A 245 -3.39 -36.45 -21.06
CA GLN A 245 -3.83 -37.00 -22.33
C GLN A 245 -4.07 -35.83 -23.30
N ASP A 246 -3.43 -35.90 -24.46
CA ASP A 246 -3.55 -34.97 -25.58
C ASP A 246 -5.01 -34.83 -26.03
N GLN A 247 -5.47 -33.57 -26.11
CA GLN A 247 -6.41 -33.15 -27.13
C GLN A 247 -5.87 -31.85 -27.74
N SER A 248 -5.53 -31.95 -29.02
CA SER A 248 -5.11 -30.86 -29.88
C SER A 248 -6.31 -29.94 -30.15
N ASP A 249 -6.43 -28.86 -29.39
CA ASP A 249 -7.27 -27.73 -29.79
C ASP A 249 -6.36 -26.61 -30.30
N SER A 250 -6.25 -26.56 -31.63
CA SER A 250 -5.76 -25.43 -32.39
C SER A 250 -6.77 -24.29 -32.26
N GLU A 251 -6.60 -23.43 -31.26
CA GLU A 251 -7.21 -22.10 -31.28
C GLU A 251 -6.17 -21.12 -31.86
N ASP A 252 -6.35 -20.81 -33.14
CA ASP A 252 -5.70 -19.70 -33.82
C ASP A 252 -6.16 -18.40 -33.15
N GLU A 253 -5.44 -17.93 -32.13
CA GLU A 253 -5.55 -16.55 -31.68
C GLU A 253 -4.94 -15.63 -32.75
N GLU A 254 -5.83 -15.01 -33.53
CA GLU A 254 -5.50 -13.97 -34.49
C GLU A 254 -4.94 -12.74 -33.75
N ILE A 255 -3.60 -12.63 -33.70
CA ILE A 255 -2.90 -11.49 -33.12
C ILE A 255 -2.92 -10.34 -34.15
N TRP A 256 -3.71 -9.31 -33.87
CA TRP A 256 -3.68 -8.05 -34.62
C TRP A 256 -2.30 -7.36 -34.43
N LEU A 257 -1.48 -7.46 -35.47
CA LEU A 257 -0.16 -6.86 -35.63
C LEU A 257 -0.29 -5.47 -36.28
N GLU A 258 -0.75 -4.47 -35.52
CA GLU A 258 -0.49 -3.07 -35.86
C GLU A 258 0.08 -2.35 -34.63
N ASN A 259 1.26 -1.75 -34.81
CA ASN A 259 2.12 -1.13 -33.80
C ASN A 259 2.77 -2.07 -32.77
N SER A 260 3.61 -2.98 -33.26
CA SER A 260 4.58 -3.70 -32.43
C SER A 260 5.68 -2.77 -31.89
N GLY A 261 5.46 -2.19 -30.71
CA GLY A 261 6.49 -1.55 -29.87
C GLY A 261 7.48 -2.55 -29.27
N ILE A 262 7.97 -3.48 -30.10
CA ILE A 262 9.04 -4.41 -29.76
C ILE A 262 10.34 -3.58 -29.71
N ALA A 263 10.64 -2.99 -28.56
CA ALA A 263 12.01 -2.57 -28.23
C ALA A 263 12.79 -3.84 -27.85
N VAL A 264 13.00 -4.68 -28.86
CA VAL A 264 14.14 -5.58 -28.88
C VAL A 264 15.33 -4.68 -29.16
N ASP A 265 16.38 -4.80 -28.34
CA ASP A 265 17.75 -4.48 -28.75
C ASP A 265 18.03 -5.25 -30.05
N VAL A 266 17.66 -4.67 -31.18
CA VAL A 266 18.21 -5.06 -32.46
C VAL A 266 19.27 -4.00 -32.69
N ASN A 267 20.50 -4.46 -32.94
CA ASN A 267 21.46 -3.74 -33.78
C ASN A 267 20.81 -3.54 -35.18
N ILE A 268 19.79 -2.69 -35.25
CA ILE A 268 19.43 -1.95 -36.46
C ILE A 268 19.94 -0.57 -36.10
N ASP A 269 21.20 -0.30 -36.43
CA ASP A 269 21.85 1.03 -36.45
C ASP A 269 23.38 0.92 -36.63
N GLU A 270 23.94 -0.27 -36.92
CA GLU A 270 25.33 -0.43 -37.39
C GLU A 270 25.60 0.30 -38.73
N GLU A 271 24.59 0.83 -39.41
CA GLU A 271 24.76 1.63 -40.63
C GLU A 271 24.90 3.16 -40.40
N PHE A 272 24.86 3.64 -39.15
CA PHE A 272 25.05 5.08 -38.82
C PHE A 272 26.29 5.35 -37.93
N GLU A 273 27.27 4.44 -37.90
CA GLU A 273 28.47 4.58 -37.05
C GLU A 273 29.65 5.37 -37.65
N ASN A 274 29.53 5.95 -38.84
CA ASN A 274 30.62 6.70 -39.48
C ASN A 274 30.32 8.19 -39.69
N SER A 275 30.29 9.01 -38.63
CA SER A 275 30.52 10.45 -38.75
C SER A 275 30.77 11.19 -37.42
N TYR A 276 31.72 10.76 -36.59
CA TYR A 276 32.21 11.62 -35.50
C TYR A 276 33.73 11.53 -35.35
N SER A 277 34.44 12.13 -36.30
CA SER A 277 35.79 12.62 -36.09
C SER A 277 35.98 13.91 -36.88
N ASN A 278 36.05 15.04 -36.19
CA ASN A 278 37.02 16.10 -36.46
C ASN A 278 36.98 17.12 -35.31
N ASP A 279 38.11 17.17 -34.61
CA ASP A 279 38.52 18.21 -33.66
C ASP A 279 38.79 19.51 -34.45
N GLU A 280 38.10 20.61 -34.12
CA GLU A 280 38.59 22.01 -34.15
C GLU A 280 37.42 23.01 -34.00
N HIS A 281 36.94 23.26 -32.77
CA HIS A 281 36.27 24.53 -32.32
C HIS A 281 35.80 24.39 -30.85
N ARG A 282 36.69 24.71 -29.89
CA ARG A 282 36.57 24.29 -28.48
C ARG A 282 35.82 25.21 -27.51
N GLN A 283 35.33 26.40 -27.90
CA GLN A 283 34.57 27.27 -26.98
C GLN A 283 33.08 27.40 -27.32
N THR A 284 32.70 27.39 -28.60
CA THR A 284 31.30 27.44 -29.06
C THR A 284 30.56 26.11 -28.87
N SER A 285 31.27 24.97 -28.88
CA SER A 285 30.64 23.63 -28.75
C SER A 285 30.16 23.32 -27.33
N GLY A 286 30.81 23.87 -26.28
CA GLY A 286 30.45 23.60 -24.88
C GLY A 286 29.10 24.21 -24.47
N LEU A 287 28.83 25.45 -24.90
CA LEU A 287 27.56 26.15 -24.61
C LEU A 287 26.38 25.49 -25.35
N ILE A 288 26.58 25.18 -26.63
CA ILE A 288 25.59 24.48 -27.47
C ILE A 288 25.27 23.10 -26.89
N THR A 289 26.29 22.34 -26.50
CA THR A 289 26.11 21.03 -25.86
C THR A 289 25.36 21.15 -24.53
N SER A 290 25.65 22.18 -23.73
CA SER A 290 24.97 22.41 -22.46
C SER A 290 23.48 22.76 -22.65
N LEU A 291 23.15 23.60 -23.64
CA LEU A 291 21.77 23.94 -23.98
C LEU A 291 21.00 22.74 -24.52
N LEU A 292 21.65 21.92 -25.36
CA LEU A 292 21.06 20.69 -25.85
C LEU A 292 20.78 19.71 -24.71
N HIS A 293 21.72 19.57 -23.76
CA HIS A 293 21.54 18.76 -22.58
C HIS A 293 20.34 19.25 -21.75
N TRP A 294 20.24 20.55 -21.49
CA TRP A 294 19.08 21.14 -20.81
C TRP A 294 17.77 20.81 -21.51
N LEU A 295 17.70 20.94 -22.83
CA LEU A 295 16.51 20.65 -23.60
C LEU A 295 16.11 19.18 -23.52
N CYS A 296 17.07 18.26 -23.74
CA CYS A 296 16.83 16.82 -23.65
C CYS A 296 16.41 16.40 -22.24
N TRP A 297 17.13 16.87 -21.23
CA TRP A 297 16.85 16.58 -19.83
C TRP A 297 15.48 17.12 -19.41
N PHE A 298 15.13 18.36 -19.80
CA PHE A 298 13.82 18.94 -19.52
C PHE A 298 12.69 18.12 -20.15
N ILE A 299 12.77 17.78 -21.45
CA ILE A 299 11.72 17.03 -22.15
C ILE A 299 11.50 15.66 -21.49
N LEU A 300 12.59 14.96 -21.13
CA LEU A 300 12.52 13.65 -20.47
C LEU A 300 12.04 13.75 -19.02
N LEU A 301 12.41 14.81 -18.29
CA LEU A 301 11.90 15.09 -16.95
C LEU A 301 10.40 15.40 -16.97
N TRP A 302 9.97 16.18 -17.96
CA TRP A 302 8.58 16.51 -18.21
C TRP A 302 7.76 15.26 -18.60
N GLN A 303 8.32 14.39 -19.45
CA GLN A 303 7.74 13.10 -19.78
C GLN A 303 7.52 12.26 -18.52
N ALA A 304 8.55 12.12 -17.67
CA ALA A 304 8.49 11.35 -16.45
C ALA A 304 7.42 11.86 -15.49
N LYS A 305 7.36 13.18 -15.28
CA LYS A 305 6.39 13.84 -14.38
C LYS A 305 4.94 13.67 -14.84
N HIS A 306 4.69 13.80 -16.14
CA HIS A 306 3.33 13.86 -16.68
C HIS A 306 2.88 12.56 -17.35
N PHE A 307 3.70 11.51 -17.29
CA PHE A 307 3.42 10.20 -17.89
C PHE A 307 3.10 10.26 -19.39
N ILE A 308 3.87 11.08 -20.12
CA ILE A 308 3.67 11.29 -21.55
C ILE A 308 4.21 10.08 -22.32
N SER A 309 3.46 9.63 -23.33
CA SER A 309 3.85 8.45 -24.13
C SER A 309 5.14 8.69 -24.92
N ASP A 310 5.93 7.62 -25.09
CA ASP A 310 7.15 7.65 -25.93
C ASP A 310 6.84 8.10 -27.36
N THR A 311 5.66 7.76 -27.89
CA THR A 311 5.21 8.19 -29.22
C THR A 311 5.04 9.71 -29.30
N ALA A 312 4.39 10.32 -28.31
CA ALA A 312 4.22 11.77 -28.27
C ALA A 312 5.57 12.51 -28.12
N ILE A 313 6.48 11.97 -27.30
CA ILE A 313 7.83 12.53 -27.16
C ILE A 313 8.65 12.40 -28.44
N ASN A 314 8.55 11.28 -29.16
CA ASN A 314 9.20 11.12 -30.47
C ASN A 314 8.66 12.12 -31.49
N GLN A 315 7.35 12.34 -31.54
CA GLN A 315 6.75 13.38 -32.40
C GLN A 315 7.26 14.78 -32.03
N LEU A 316 7.38 15.08 -30.73
CA LEU A 316 7.92 16.34 -30.25
C LEU A 316 9.39 16.53 -30.67
N PHE A 317 10.24 15.51 -30.49
CA PHE A 317 11.64 15.56 -30.96
C PHE A 317 11.71 15.77 -32.47
N HIS A 318 10.91 15.03 -33.26
CA HIS A 318 10.90 15.20 -34.71
C HIS A 318 10.47 16.63 -35.12
N PHE A 319 9.44 17.18 -34.50
CA PHE A 319 8.99 18.56 -34.76
C PHE A 319 10.08 19.59 -34.43
N ILE A 320 10.71 19.48 -33.25
CA ILE A 320 11.78 20.40 -32.84
C ILE A 320 13.00 20.27 -33.77
N GLY A 321 13.33 19.05 -34.20
CA GLY A 321 14.42 18.80 -35.15
C GLY A 321 14.16 19.49 -36.49
N GLN A 322 12.98 19.30 -37.08
CA GLN A 322 12.59 19.98 -38.32
C GLN A 322 12.56 21.51 -38.16
N TRP A 323 12.13 21.99 -37.00
CA TRP A 323 12.14 23.41 -36.69
C TRP A 323 13.58 23.97 -36.65
N PHE A 324 14.52 23.26 -36.00
CA PHE A 324 15.94 23.64 -36.01
C PHE A 324 16.53 23.57 -37.42
N ASP A 325 16.18 22.58 -38.24
CA ASP A 325 16.68 22.47 -39.62
C ASP A 325 16.25 23.66 -40.47
N ILE A 326 15.01 24.14 -40.32
CA ILE A 326 14.53 25.34 -41.02
C ILE A 326 15.22 26.60 -40.47
N ALA A 327 15.27 26.74 -39.15
CA ALA A 327 15.84 27.92 -38.49
C ALA A 327 17.38 28.03 -38.67
N SER A 328 18.07 26.90 -38.91
CA SER A 328 19.51 26.84 -39.17
C SER A 328 19.92 27.71 -40.37
N LYS A 329 19.03 27.86 -41.35
CA LYS A 329 19.25 28.68 -42.56
C LYS A 329 19.37 30.18 -42.25
N HIS A 330 18.95 30.60 -41.06
CA HIS A 330 18.85 31.99 -40.66
C HIS A 330 19.70 32.33 -39.42
N SER A 331 20.34 31.35 -38.78
CA SER A 331 21.14 31.56 -37.57
C SER A 331 22.36 30.63 -37.55
N PRO A 332 23.60 31.17 -37.55
CA PRO A 332 24.82 30.36 -37.41
C PRO A 332 24.85 29.53 -36.12
N PHE A 333 24.23 30.04 -35.05
CA PHE A 333 24.11 29.31 -33.79
C PHE A 333 23.22 28.06 -33.93
N ILE A 334 22.05 28.20 -34.58
CA ILE A 334 21.15 27.06 -34.81
C ILE A 334 21.76 26.11 -35.85
N ALA A 335 22.49 26.63 -36.84
CA ALA A 335 23.24 25.80 -37.79
C ALA A 335 24.27 24.88 -37.12
N ALA A 336 24.84 25.30 -35.99
CA ALA A 336 25.72 24.46 -35.19
C ALA A 336 24.96 23.49 -34.25
N LEU A 337 23.71 23.80 -33.85
CA LEU A 337 22.89 22.97 -32.96
C LEU A 337 22.07 21.89 -33.69
N SER A 338 21.55 22.19 -34.88
CA SER A 338 20.68 21.28 -35.65
C SER A 338 21.30 19.90 -35.89
N PRO A 339 22.57 19.79 -36.34
CA PRO A 339 23.18 18.49 -36.67
C PRO A 339 23.40 17.57 -35.46
N ILE A 340 23.43 18.13 -34.24
CA ILE A 340 23.65 17.38 -33.01
C ILE A 340 22.36 17.13 -32.22
N PHE A 341 21.23 17.71 -32.64
CA PHE A 341 19.96 17.56 -31.95
C PHE A 341 19.39 16.13 -32.14
N PRO A 342 18.93 15.45 -31.07
CA PRO A 342 18.42 14.11 -31.19
C PRO A 342 17.03 14.10 -31.83
N GLY A 343 16.92 13.52 -33.03
CA GLY A 343 15.63 13.35 -33.72
C GLY A 343 14.69 12.32 -33.09
N SER A 344 15.11 11.63 -32.02
CA SER A 344 14.30 10.60 -31.34
C SER A 344 14.59 10.54 -29.84
N ILE A 345 13.65 9.96 -29.09
CA ILE A 345 13.78 9.71 -27.66
C ILE A 345 14.99 8.83 -27.34
N TYR A 346 15.30 7.85 -28.20
CA TYR A 346 16.44 6.96 -28.04
C TYR A 346 17.76 7.74 -28.13
N LEU A 347 17.89 8.61 -29.13
CA LEU A 347 19.07 9.47 -29.27
C LEU A 347 19.19 10.47 -28.12
N ALA A 348 18.07 10.97 -27.59
CA ALA A 348 18.08 11.83 -26.40
C ALA A 348 18.59 11.09 -25.15
N TRP A 349 18.15 9.85 -24.92
CA TRP A 349 18.69 9.01 -23.85
C TRP A 349 20.18 8.68 -24.07
N LYS A 350 20.59 8.40 -25.31
CA LYS A 350 22.00 8.19 -25.68
C LYS A 350 22.84 9.44 -25.38
N HIS A 351 22.33 10.64 -25.68
CA HIS A 351 22.94 11.92 -25.35
C HIS A 351 23.11 12.10 -23.83
N LEU A 352 22.13 11.67 -23.04
CA LEU A 352 22.21 11.63 -21.57
C LEU A 352 22.95 10.40 -21.02
N ASN A 353 23.70 9.66 -21.83
CA ASN A 353 24.47 8.46 -21.43
C ASN A 353 23.64 7.31 -20.85
N TYR A 354 22.42 7.10 -21.36
CA TYR A 354 21.61 5.91 -21.10
C TYR A 354 21.48 5.08 -22.39
N ARG A 355 22.23 3.96 -22.48
CA ARG A 355 22.37 3.18 -23.73
C ARG A 355 21.59 1.87 -23.74
N THR A 356 21.52 1.16 -22.61
CA THR A 356 20.92 -0.18 -22.52
C THR A 356 20.25 -0.38 -21.16
N ASP A 357 19.43 -1.43 -21.05
CA ASP A 357 18.87 -1.89 -19.78
C ASP A 357 19.99 -2.22 -18.81
N LYS A 358 20.00 -1.57 -17.64
CA LYS A 358 21.02 -1.76 -16.60
C LYS A 358 20.63 -2.85 -15.60
N PHE A 359 19.92 -3.89 -16.03
CA PHE A 359 19.43 -4.96 -15.17
C PHE A 359 19.40 -6.31 -15.89
N MET A 360 19.52 -7.39 -15.12
CA MET A 360 19.50 -8.77 -15.59
C MET A 360 18.07 -9.25 -15.85
N LYS A 361 17.91 -10.12 -16.86
CA LYS A 361 16.63 -10.69 -17.28
C LYS A 361 16.70 -12.21 -17.17
N TYR A 362 16.26 -12.76 -16.05
CA TYR A 362 16.18 -14.20 -15.87
C TYR A 362 14.94 -14.77 -16.56
N VAL A 363 15.11 -15.89 -17.26
CA VAL A 363 14.00 -16.67 -17.78
C VAL A 363 13.39 -17.48 -16.65
N VAL A 364 12.08 -17.33 -16.46
CA VAL A 364 11.35 -18.02 -15.38
C VAL A 364 10.59 -19.21 -15.96
N CYS A 365 10.85 -20.41 -15.43
CA CYS A 365 10.04 -21.58 -15.75
C CYS A 365 8.60 -21.37 -15.26
N THR A 366 7.63 -21.40 -16.18
CA THR A 366 6.21 -21.16 -15.87
C THR A 366 5.55 -22.23 -14.99
N LYS A 367 6.21 -23.38 -14.83
CA LYS A 367 5.70 -24.51 -14.03
C LYS A 367 6.34 -24.59 -12.64
N CYS A 368 7.67 -24.49 -12.53
CA CYS A 368 8.38 -24.65 -11.25
C CYS A 368 9.10 -23.39 -10.74
N CYS A 369 8.97 -22.26 -11.44
CA CYS A 369 9.55 -20.96 -11.10
C CYS A 369 11.08 -20.88 -11.08
N THR A 370 11.79 -21.96 -11.41
CA THR A 370 13.26 -21.97 -11.54
C THR A 370 13.74 -20.90 -12.52
N LEU A 371 14.80 -20.19 -12.12
CA LEU A 371 15.46 -19.15 -12.91
C LEU A 371 16.54 -19.76 -13.81
N TYR A 372 16.68 -19.20 -15.01
CA TYR A 372 17.71 -19.56 -15.97
C TYR A 372 18.23 -18.30 -16.66
N ASP A 373 19.51 -18.30 -17.04
CA ASP A 373 20.05 -17.31 -17.97
C ASP A 373 19.49 -17.54 -19.37
N TYR A 374 19.28 -16.45 -20.11
CA TYR A 374 18.69 -16.53 -21.46
C TYR A 374 19.55 -17.34 -22.43
N SER A 375 20.87 -17.22 -22.36
CA SER A 375 21.83 -18.02 -23.15
C SER A 375 21.65 -19.51 -22.93
N ASP A 376 21.31 -19.90 -21.71
CA ASP A 376 21.18 -21.29 -21.29
C ASP A 376 19.82 -21.89 -21.64
N CYS A 377 18.91 -21.09 -22.20
CA CYS A 377 17.55 -21.49 -22.57
C CYS A 377 17.39 -21.86 -24.05
N LYS A 378 18.46 -21.76 -24.86
CA LYS A 378 18.41 -22.07 -26.30
C LYS A 378 19.49 -23.05 -26.75
N TYR A 379 19.25 -23.71 -27.87
CA TYR A 379 20.22 -24.52 -28.61
C TYR A 379 19.97 -24.38 -30.11
N VAL A 380 20.96 -24.74 -30.94
CA VAL A 380 20.83 -24.70 -32.39
C VAL A 380 20.58 -26.11 -32.91
N LEU A 381 19.51 -26.30 -33.67
CA LEU A 381 19.17 -27.54 -34.35
C LEU A 381 18.91 -27.24 -35.82
N ASN A 382 19.67 -27.87 -36.73
CA ASN A 382 19.56 -27.66 -38.19
C ASN A 382 19.65 -26.16 -38.59
N GLY A 383 20.51 -25.40 -37.92
CA GLY A 383 20.68 -23.96 -38.17
C GLY A 383 19.56 -23.06 -37.64
N ARG A 384 18.57 -23.60 -36.92
CA ARG A 384 17.49 -22.83 -36.26
C ARG A 384 17.68 -22.82 -34.74
N GLU A 385 17.42 -21.68 -34.12
CA GLU A 385 17.38 -21.59 -32.66
C GLU A 385 16.09 -22.25 -32.13
N GLU A 386 16.25 -23.16 -31.17
CA GLU A 386 15.16 -23.89 -30.52
C GLU A 386 15.19 -23.68 -28.99
N SER A 387 14.00 -23.75 -28.37
CA SER A 387 13.86 -23.61 -26.91
C SER A 387 14.31 -24.88 -26.19
N LYS A 388 15.21 -24.74 -25.21
CA LYS A 388 15.46 -25.78 -24.21
C LYS A 388 14.23 -25.96 -23.30
N ARG A 389 14.21 -27.10 -22.62
CA ARG A 389 13.21 -27.47 -21.61
C ARG A 389 13.81 -27.35 -20.21
N CYS A 390 12.98 -26.99 -19.24
CA CYS A 390 13.37 -26.87 -17.85
C CYS A 390 13.94 -28.18 -17.32
N SER A 391 15.19 -28.13 -16.87
CA SER A 391 15.97 -29.25 -16.34
C SER A 391 15.79 -29.48 -14.82
N PHE A 392 15.06 -28.60 -14.12
CA PHE A 392 14.93 -28.66 -12.67
C PHE A 392 14.26 -29.95 -12.19
N VAL A 393 14.87 -30.61 -11.21
CA VAL A 393 14.36 -31.81 -10.54
C VAL A 393 14.19 -31.49 -9.05
N LYS A 394 12.95 -31.54 -8.54
CA LYS A 394 12.63 -31.14 -7.15
C LYS A 394 13.21 -32.11 -6.11
N TYR A 395 13.10 -33.42 -6.34
CA TYR A 395 13.59 -34.47 -5.43
C TYR A 395 14.52 -35.42 -6.18
N ILE A 396 15.78 -35.01 -6.35
CA ILE A 396 16.77 -35.79 -7.12
C ILE A 396 17.03 -37.18 -6.51
N ASN A 397 16.92 -37.30 -5.19
CA ASN A 397 17.12 -38.54 -4.44
C ASN A 397 15.81 -39.27 -4.09
N HIS A 398 14.71 -38.97 -4.81
CA HIS A 398 13.43 -39.64 -4.54
C HIS A 398 13.55 -41.16 -4.72
N PRO A 399 12.95 -41.99 -3.83
CA PRO A 399 13.04 -43.45 -3.93
C PRO A 399 12.49 -43.98 -5.26
N GLN A 400 11.35 -43.45 -5.70
CA GLN A 400 10.72 -43.81 -6.97
C GLN A 400 11.26 -42.98 -8.14
N ARG A 401 11.70 -43.65 -9.21
CA ARG A 401 12.34 -43.05 -10.40
C ARG A 401 11.47 -41.99 -11.10
N GLN A 402 10.15 -42.16 -11.10
CA GLN A 402 9.23 -41.25 -11.79
C GLN A 402 9.24 -39.82 -11.23
N HIS A 403 9.52 -39.65 -9.94
CA HIS A 403 9.59 -38.33 -9.28
C HIS A 403 10.96 -37.65 -9.42
N ARG A 404 11.94 -38.32 -10.03
CA ARG A 404 13.27 -37.77 -10.37
C ARG A 404 13.31 -37.14 -11.77
N ARG A 405 12.16 -37.03 -12.44
CA ARG A 405 12.08 -36.45 -13.79
C ARG A 405 12.21 -34.93 -13.74
N PRO A 406 12.89 -34.31 -14.73
CA PRO A 406 12.94 -32.87 -14.83
C PRO A 406 11.55 -32.29 -15.13
N CYS A 407 11.34 -31.04 -14.74
CA CYS A 407 10.09 -30.32 -14.94
C CYS A 407 9.59 -30.36 -16.40
N GLY A 408 10.50 -30.23 -17.37
CA GLY A 408 10.25 -30.48 -18.80
C GLY A 408 9.50 -29.36 -19.55
N GLN A 409 9.10 -28.29 -18.86
CA GLN A 409 8.39 -27.15 -19.45
C GLN A 409 9.28 -26.38 -20.44
N LYS A 410 8.76 -25.99 -21.62
CA LYS A 410 9.48 -25.11 -22.55
C LYS A 410 9.73 -23.74 -21.91
N LEU A 411 10.93 -23.20 -22.09
CA LEU A 411 11.36 -21.94 -21.47
C LEU A 411 11.12 -20.72 -22.36
N LEU A 412 11.21 -20.90 -23.68
CA LEU A 412 11.03 -19.84 -24.68
C LEU A 412 9.86 -20.18 -25.62
N LYS A 413 9.22 -19.13 -26.13
CA LYS A 413 8.21 -19.17 -27.19
C LYS A 413 8.75 -18.51 -28.46
N SER A 414 8.28 -18.98 -29.59
CA SER A 414 8.63 -18.46 -30.92
C SER A 414 7.64 -17.37 -31.35
N ILE A 415 8.15 -16.22 -31.80
CA ILE A 415 7.35 -15.10 -32.31
C ILE A 415 7.84 -14.75 -33.72
N LYS A 416 6.90 -14.50 -34.65
CA LYS A 416 7.21 -13.95 -35.98
C LYS A 416 7.32 -12.43 -35.89
N LEU A 417 8.45 -11.88 -36.33
CA LEU A 417 8.66 -10.45 -36.46
C LEU A 417 7.97 -9.94 -37.75
N PRO A 418 7.66 -8.63 -37.85
CA PRO A 418 7.15 -8.02 -39.09
C PRO A 418 8.06 -8.25 -40.30
N SER A 419 9.37 -8.44 -40.06
CA SER A 419 10.36 -8.79 -41.07
C SER A 419 10.30 -10.25 -41.56
N GLY A 420 9.32 -11.04 -41.11
CA GLY A 420 9.17 -12.47 -41.43
C GLY A 420 10.13 -13.41 -40.67
N LYS A 421 11.14 -12.87 -39.98
CA LYS A 421 12.08 -13.66 -39.17
C LYS A 421 11.41 -14.16 -37.89
N THR A 422 11.72 -15.39 -37.51
CA THR A 422 11.27 -16.00 -36.26
C THR A 422 12.27 -15.70 -35.14
N LYS A 423 11.79 -15.25 -33.99
CA LYS A 423 12.59 -14.94 -32.81
C LYS A 423 12.07 -15.69 -31.58
N LEU A 424 12.98 -16.26 -30.79
CA LEU A 424 12.65 -16.81 -29.48
C LEU A 424 12.58 -15.71 -28.43
N VAL A 425 11.56 -15.75 -27.57
CA VAL A 425 11.43 -14.89 -26.38
C VAL A 425 11.01 -15.70 -25.16
N PRO A 426 11.33 -15.27 -23.94
CA PRO A 426 10.90 -15.96 -22.72
C PRO A 426 9.38 -15.97 -22.56
N PHE A 427 8.84 -17.02 -21.91
CA PHE A 427 7.43 -17.01 -21.48
C PHE A 427 7.19 -16.01 -20.35
N LYS A 428 8.11 -15.95 -19.38
CA LYS A 428 8.08 -15.05 -18.23
C LYS A 428 9.50 -14.60 -17.92
N ILE A 429 9.63 -13.35 -17.46
CA ILE A 429 10.91 -12.71 -17.18
C ILE A 429 10.89 -12.22 -15.73
N TYR A 430 11.97 -12.52 -15.00
CA TYR A 430 12.27 -11.88 -13.73
C TYR A 430 13.34 -10.82 -13.96
N CYS A 431 12.99 -9.56 -13.70
CA CYS A 431 13.93 -8.45 -13.81
C CYS A 431 14.70 -8.34 -12.50
N TYR A 432 16.02 -8.53 -12.53
CA TYR A 432 16.88 -8.46 -11.36
C TYR A 432 17.94 -7.36 -11.52
N LYS A 433 18.01 -6.46 -10.56
CA LYS A 433 18.99 -5.37 -10.51
C LYS A 433 20.11 -5.74 -9.54
N SER A 434 21.36 -5.70 -10.02
CA SER A 434 22.50 -6.01 -9.17
C SER A 434 22.55 -5.11 -7.92
N LEU A 435 22.78 -5.72 -6.77
CA LEU A 435 22.97 -5.00 -5.52
C LEU A 435 24.24 -4.13 -5.58
N LYS A 436 25.34 -4.67 -6.13
CA LYS A 436 26.59 -3.92 -6.31
C LYS A 436 26.38 -2.66 -7.15
N GLU A 437 25.71 -2.78 -8.30
CA GLU A 437 25.44 -1.63 -9.18
C GLU A 437 24.53 -0.60 -8.51
N SER A 438 23.50 -1.07 -7.79
CA SER A 438 22.55 -0.20 -7.09
C SER A 438 23.23 0.64 -6.00
N ILE A 439 24.06 0.01 -5.15
CA ILE A 439 24.86 0.73 -4.15
C ILE A 439 25.88 1.63 -4.83
N SER A 440 26.49 1.18 -5.93
CA SER A 440 27.43 1.98 -6.70
C SER A 440 26.80 3.25 -7.27
N ALA A 441 25.52 3.23 -7.65
CA ALA A 441 24.79 4.42 -8.06
C ALA A 441 24.50 5.35 -6.86
N LEU A 442 24.14 4.80 -5.70
CA LEU A 442 23.85 5.56 -4.48
C LEU A 442 25.08 6.32 -3.96
N VAL A 443 26.21 5.64 -3.77
CA VAL A 443 27.43 6.23 -3.17
C VAL A 443 28.15 7.22 -4.09
N ARG A 444 27.80 7.26 -5.38
CA ARG A 444 28.29 8.28 -6.32
C ARG A 444 27.54 9.60 -6.24
N ARG A 445 26.43 9.66 -5.49
CA ARG A 445 25.72 10.91 -5.26
C ARG A 445 26.44 11.74 -4.20
N SER A 446 26.49 13.04 -4.46
CA SER A 446 26.93 14.02 -3.47
C SER A 446 26.08 13.95 -2.20
N GLY A 447 26.72 13.93 -1.03
CA GLY A 447 26.05 13.94 0.27
C GLY A 447 25.50 12.59 0.74
N PHE A 448 25.49 11.54 -0.09
CA PHE A 448 24.88 10.25 0.28
C PHE A 448 25.67 9.52 1.37
N GLU A 449 26.98 9.40 1.20
CA GLU A 449 27.84 8.75 2.19
C GLU A 449 27.83 9.54 3.51
N GLU A 450 27.96 10.85 3.43
CA GLU A 450 27.92 11.75 4.58
C GLU A 450 26.60 11.61 5.36
N SER A 451 25.48 11.51 4.64
CA SER A 451 24.16 11.25 5.23
C SER A 451 24.12 9.91 5.96
N CYS A 452 24.71 8.86 5.38
CA CYS A 452 24.82 7.54 6.01
C CYS A 452 25.72 7.51 7.25
N GLU A 453 26.53 8.55 7.50
CA GLU A 453 27.38 8.66 8.69
C GLU A 453 26.80 9.61 9.76
N LEU A 454 25.72 10.35 9.46
CA LEU A 454 25.10 11.29 10.41
C LEU A 454 24.65 10.64 11.71
N TRP A 455 24.24 9.37 11.67
CA TRP A 455 23.80 8.66 12.86
C TRP A 455 24.89 8.53 13.92
N ARG A 456 26.18 8.49 13.54
CA ARG A 456 27.31 8.41 14.47
C ARG A 456 27.46 9.65 15.33
N LYS A 457 27.00 10.79 14.84
CA LYS A 457 27.06 12.10 15.52
C LYS A 457 25.86 12.33 16.44
N ARG A 458 24.90 11.39 16.49
CA ARG A 458 23.72 11.52 17.35
C ARG A 458 24.11 11.36 18.81
N SER A 459 23.56 12.22 19.67
CA SER A 459 23.62 12.03 21.11
C SER A 459 22.75 10.83 21.51
N GLN A 460 23.35 9.89 22.23
CA GLN A 460 22.66 8.70 22.69
C GLN A 460 21.96 9.00 24.02
N ASN A 461 20.62 8.98 24.04
CA ASN A 461 19.85 9.00 25.27
C ASN A 461 19.42 7.57 25.61
N SER A 462 19.89 7.01 26.73
CA SER A 462 19.64 5.60 27.08
C SER A 462 18.18 5.27 27.38
N ASP A 463 17.35 6.27 27.71
CA ASP A 463 15.93 6.09 28.05
C ASP A 463 14.98 6.32 26.85
N LYS A 464 15.44 6.98 25.78
CA LYS A 464 14.62 7.30 24.60
C LYS A 464 15.13 6.58 23.35
N MET A 465 14.22 6.02 22.58
CA MET A 465 14.46 5.44 21.26
C MET A 465 13.74 6.30 20.22
N SER A 466 14.48 6.77 19.23
CA SER A 466 14.00 7.70 18.21
C SER A 466 14.28 7.20 16.79
N ASP A 467 15.08 6.14 16.61
CA ASP A 467 15.31 5.53 15.29
C ASP A 467 15.80 4.08 15.42
N ILE A 468 16.07 3.44 14.28
CA ILE A 468 16.58 2.07 14.18
C ILE A 468 17.93 1.87 14.88
N TYR A 469 18.74 2.92 14.94
CA TYR A 469 20.06 2.92 15.58
C TYR A 469 19.99 2.66 17.09
N ASP A 470 18.85 2.98 17.71
CA ASP A 470 18.63 2.82 19.14
C ASP A 470 18.23 1.37 19.50
N GLY A 471 17.89 0.56 18.50
CA GLY A 471 17.47 -0.84 18.64
C GLY A 471 18.62 -1.78 19.01
N LYS A 472 18.28 -2.94 19.61
CA LYS A 472 19.26 -3.95 20.01
C LYS A 472 20.05 -4.49 18.81
N ILE A 473 19.38 -4.79 17.69
CA ILE A 473 20.05 -5.36 16.51
C ILE A 473 21.14 -4.42 15.99
N TRP A 474 20.85 -3.12 15.88
CA TRP A 474 21.86 -2.16 15.45
C TRP A 474 23.07 -2.11 16.39
N LYS A 475 22.82 -2.10 17.70
CA LYS A 475 23.87 -2.08 18.73
C LYS A 475 24.73 -3.34 18.70
N GLU A 476 24.13 -4.51 18.48
CA GLU A 476 24.86 -5.77 18.33
C GLU A 476 25.74 -5.79 17.07
N PHE A 477 25.30 -5.16 15.98
CA PHE A 477 26.13 -4.95 14.79
C PHE A 477 27.25 -3.92 14.97
N ASN A 478 27.27 -3.23 16.10
CA ASN A 478 28.29 -2.27 16.49
C ASN A 478 29.11 -2.77 17.71
N ASP A 479 28.90 -4.02 18.14
CA ASP A 479 29.61 -4.67 19.23
C ASP A 479 30.70 -5.59 18.64
N PRO A 480 32.00 -5.27 18.79
CA PRO A 480 33.08 -6.10 18.26
C PRO A 480 33.10 -7.54 18.77
N GLN A 481 32.44 -7.84 19.90
CA GLN A 481 32.31 -9.20 20.42
C GLN A 481 31.26 -10.02 19.67
N LYS A 482 30.30 -9.37 18.99
CA LYS A 482 29.25 -10.01 18.19
C LYS A 482 29.51 -9.83 16.70
N HIS A 483 29.53 -8.58 16.24
CA HIS A 483 29.77 -8.20 14.86
C HIS A 483 30.50 -6.85 14.80
N ASP A 484 31.74 -6.83 14.32
CA ASP A 484 32.51 -5.60 14.03
C ASP A 484 32.08 -5.01 12.67
N PHE A 485 30.80 -4.64 12.52
CA PHE A 485 30.23 -4.20 11.25
C PHE A 485 30.02 -2.69 11.16
N PHE A 486 29.12 -2.11 11.96
CA PHE A 486 28.83 -0.67 11.90
C PHE A 486 29.93 0.20 12.47
N THR A 487 30.99 -0.35 13.04
CA THR A 487 32.16 0.39 13.55
C THR A 487 32.95 1.09 12.45
N LYS A 488 32.85 0.61 11.20
CA LYS A 488 33.57 1.16 10.03
C LYS A 488 32.63 1.94 9.11
N GLU A 489 33.14 3.03 8.55
CA GLU A 489 32.44 3.79 7.51
C GLU A 489 32.28 2.96 6.23
N GLY A 490 31.21 3.21 5.47
CA GLY A 490 30.91 2.46 4.25
C GLY A 490 30.28 1.08 4.47
N ASN A 491 29.99 0.71 5.73
CA ASN A 491 29.22 -0.49 6.06
C ASN A 491 27.74 -0.14 6.27
N TYR A 492 26.86 -0.71 5.44
CA TYR A 492 25.45 -0.33 5.39
C TYR A 492 24.51 -1.48 5.76
N GLY A 493 23.55 -1.18 6.65
CA GLY A 493 22.44 -2.05 7.00
C GLY A 493 21.31 -1.90 6.00
N LEU A 494 20.65 -3.00 5.67
CA LEU A 494 19.56 -3.05 4.70
C LEU A 494 18.26 -3.52 5.34
N VAL A 495 17.14 -2.92 4.91
CA VAL A 495 15.78 -3.35 5.24
C VAL A 495 15.14 -3.92 3.97
N LEU A 496 14.74 -5.19 4.01
CA LEU A 496 14.09 -5.90 2.91
C LEU A 496 12.57 -5.85 3.03
N ASN A 497 11.91 -5.53 1.93
CA ASN A 497 10.47 -5.66 1.76
C ASN A 497 10.16 -6.40 0.45
N VAL A 498 9.18 -7.31 0.48
CA VAL A 498 8.58 -7.89 -0.72
C VAL A 498 7.07 -7.80 -0.59
N ASP A 499 6.44 -7.27 -1.64
CA ASP A 499 5.00 -7.08 -1.69
C ASP A 499 4.49 -7.22 -3.13
N TRP A 500 3.19 -7.46 -3.28
CA TRP A 500 2.53 -7.64 -4.56
C TRP A 500 1.49 -6.54 -4.79
N PHE A 501 1.40 -6.09 -6.03
CA PHE A 501 0.34 -5.16 -6.44
C PHE A 501 -0.25 -5.53 -7.80
N GLN A 502 -1.44 -5.01 -8.06
CA GLN A 502 -2.12 -5.16 -9.34
C GLN A 502 -1.91 -3.91 -10.19
N PRO A 503 -1.17 -3.99 -11.31
CA PRO A 503 -1.02 -2.86 -12.23
C PRO A 503 -2.30 -2.55 -13.02
N PHE A 504 -3.32 -3.40 -12.95
CA PHE A 504 -4.59 -3.26 -13.69
C PHE A 504 -5.79 -3.26 -12.75
N LYS A 505 -6.79 -2.41 -13.06
CA LYS A 505 -8.00 -2.24 -12.23
C LYS A 505 -9.09 -3.30 -12.46
N HIS A 506 -9.00 -4.09 -13.54
CA HIS A 506 -10.04 -5.05 -13.95
C HIS A 506 -9.53 -6.41 -14.41
N VAL A 507 -8.20 -6.59 -14.49
CA VAL A 507 -7.58 -7.85 -14.91
C VAL A 507 -6.82 -8.42 -13.71
N LYS A 508 -6.99 -9.72 -13.46
CA LYS A 508 -6.19 -10.43 -12.46
C LYS A 508 -4.77 -10.59 -13.00
N TYR A 509 -3.91 -9.65 -12.62
CA TYR A 509 -2.48 -9.67 -12.90
C TYR A 509 -1.79 -9.14 -11.65
N SER A 510 -0.88 -9.90 -11.06
CA SER A 510 -0.21 -9.54 -9.82
C SER A 510 1.29 -9.57 -10.01
N VAL A 511 1.94 -8.42 -9.84
CA VAL A 511 3.39 -8.29 -9.92
C VAL A 511 3.95 -8.19 -8.51
N GLY A 512 5.01 -8.95 -8.23
CA GLY A 512 5.75 -8.83 -6.97
C GLY A 512 6.95 -7.92 -7.13
N VAL A 513 7.30 -7.14 -6.10
CA VAL A 513 8.51 -6.30 -6.11
C VAL A 513 9.33 -6.53 -4.87
N ILE A 514 10.65 -6.59 -5.06
CA ILE A 514 11.65 -6.75 -3.99
C ILE A 514 12.36 -5.41 -3.81
N TYR A 515 12.20 -4.82 -2.63
CA TYR A 515 12.78 -3.54 -2.26
C TYR A 515 13.87 -3.68 -1.19
N LEU A 516 14.89 -2.83 -1.27
CA LEU A 516 15.81 -2.57 -0.17
C LEU A 516 15.84 -1.09 0.19
N ALA A 517 15.86 -0.79 1.49
CA ALA A 517 16.16 0.53 2.01
C ALA A 517 17.50 0.50 2.77
N VAL A 518 18.30 1.56 2.65
CA VAL A 518 19.56 1.71 3.39
C VAL A 518 19.28 2.28 4.78
N ALA A 519 19.39 1.46 5.82
CA ALA A 519 19.04 1.79 7.19
C ALA A 519 19.88 2.95 7.78
N ASN A 520 21.14 3.07 7.34
CA ASN A 520 22.08 4.12 7.77
C ASN A 520 21.60 5.54 7.45
N LEU A 521 20.73 5.72 6.46
CA LEU A 521 20.19 7.04 6.12
C LEU A 521 19.28 7.56 7.23
N PRO A 522 19.27 8.88 7.48
CA PRO A 522 18.30 9.52 8.36
C PRO A 522 16.87 9.14 7.99
N ARG A 523 15.98 9.07 8.98
CA ARG A 523 14.58 8.64 8.82
C ARG A 523 13.86 9.37 7.68
N GLU A 524 14.08 10.67 7.56
CA GLU A 524 13.48 11.56 6.57
C GLU A 524 13.94 11.28 5.13
N GLU A 525 15.12 10.68 4.95
CA GLU A 525 15.68 10.32 3.65
C GLU A 525 15.47 8.84 3.31
N ARG A 526 15.53 7.96 4.32
CA ARG A 526 15.62 6.49 4.18
C ARG A 526 14.60 5.87 3.23
N PHE A 527 13.36 6.34 3.29
CA PHE A 527 12.24 5.78 2.53
C PHE A 527 11.75 6.67 1.37
N LYS A 528 12.49 7.72 1.03
CA LYS A 528 12.23 8.48 -0.20
C LYS A 528 12.46 7.57 -1.40
N ARG A 529 11.66 7.73 -2.44
CA ARG A 529 11.80 6.96 -3.70
C ARG A 529 13.24 6.98 -4.24
N ASN A 530 13.91 8.12 -4.12
CA ASN A 530 15.30 8.31 -4.55
C ASN A 530 16.34 7.59 -3.67
N ASN A 531 15.97 6.93 -2.57
CA ASN A 531 16.89 6.18 -1.71
C ASN A 531 16.53 4.70 -1.60
N ILE A 532 15.45 4.28 -2.26
CA ILE A 532 15.02 2.89 -2.33
C ILE A 532 15.68 2.20 -3.52
N ILE A 533 16.09 0.96 -3.31
CA ILE A 533 16.61 0.07 -4.34
C ILE A 533 15.49 -0.90 -4.71
N ILE A 534 15.13 -0.96 -6.00
CA ILE A 534 14.33 -2.06 -6.55
C ILE A 534 15.32 -3.13 -6.99
N VAL A 535 15.32 -4.26 -6.28
CA VAL A 535 16.19 -5.40 -6.55
C VAL A 535 15.56 -6.32 -7.61
N GLY A 536 14.25 -6.51 -7.55
CA GLY A 536 13.59 -7.54 -8.32
C GLY A 536 12.15 -7.18 -8.66
N ILE A 537 11.72 -7.49 -9.90
CA ILE A 537 10.31 -7.48 -10.29
C ILE A 537 9.90 -8.89 -10.68
N ILE A 538 9.16 -9.54 -9.78
CA ILE A 538 8.65 -10.89 -9.90
C ILE A 538 7.44 -10.88 -10.82
N PRO A 539 7.45 -11.68 -11.90
CA PRO A 539 6.36 -11.69 -12.85
C PRO A 539 5.08 -12.29 -12.27
N ASP A 540 3.94 -11.93 -12.87
CA ASP A 540 2.69 -12.61 -12.60
C ASP A 540 2.78 -14.10 -12.98
N MET A 541 2.26 -14.96 -12.11
CA MET A 541 2.31 -16.41 -12.26
C MET A 541 0.93 -17.00 -11.99
N LYS A 542 0.58 -18.11 -12.67
CA LYS A 542 -0.73 -18.79 -12.51
C LYS A 542 -1.06 -19.12 -11.06
N VAL A 543 -0.03 -19.45 -10.29
CA VAL A 543 -0.07 -19.61 -8.84
C VAL A 543 0.99 -18.69 -8.27
N GLU A 544 0.69 -18.06 -7.15
CA GLU A 544 1.64 -17.17 -6.49
C GLU A 544 2.97 -17.91 -6.25
N PRO A 545 4.08 -17.38 -6.77
CA PRO A 545 5.30 -18.15 -6.87
C PRO A 545 6.00 -18.26 -5.51
N PRO A 546 6.82 -19.31 -5.30
CA PRO A 546 7.66 -19.40 -4.11
C PRO A 546 8.72 -18.29 -4.14
N THR A 547 8.73 -17.42 -3.13
CA THR A 547 9.65 -16.27 -3.05
C THR A 547 11.12 -16.65 -2.98
N LYS A 548 11.44 -17.83 -2.42
CA LYS A 548 12.82 -18.31 -2.26
C LYS A 548 13.63 -18.25 -3.55
N THR A 549 13.04 -18.64 -4.68
CA THR A 549 13.76 -18.72 -5.95
C THR A 549 14.12 -17.34 -6.49
N PHE A 550 13.33 -16.31 -6.17
CA PHE A 550 13.58 -14.94 -6.62
C PHE A 550 14.54 -14.17 -5.71
N ILE A 551 14.68 -14.59 -4.43
CA ILE A 551 15.60 -13.98 -3.47
C ILE A 551 17.01 -14.60 -3.51
N GLU A 552 17.18 -15.80 -4.07
CA GLU A 552 18.47 -16.49 -4.18
C GLU A 552 19.59 -15.61 -4.78
N PRO A 553 19.39 -14.91 -5.93
CA PRO A 553 20.41 -14.02 -6.48
C PRO A 553 20.81 -12.90 -5.51
N LEU A 554 19.85 -12.35 -4.77
CA LEU A 554 20.11 -11.32 -3.75
C LEU A 554 20.92 -11.88 -2.58
N VAL A 555 20.60 -13.09 -2.11
CA VAL A 555 21.35 -13.73 -1.02
C VAL A 555 22.80 -13.98 -1.40
N GLU A 556 23.07 -14.41 -2.65
CA GLU A 556 24.43 -14.58 -3.15
C GLU A 556 25.22 -13.26 -3.16
N GLU A 557 24.59 -12.16 -3.61
CA GLU A 557 25.22 -10.83 -3.57
C GLU A 557 25.40 -10.31 -2.14
N LEU A 558 24.46 -10.55 -1.23
CA LEU A 558 24.58 -10.19 0.19
C LEU A 558 25.70 -10.96 0.88
N MET A 559 25.90 -12.24 0.55
CA MET A 559 27.03 -13.02 1.04
C MET A 559 28.36 -12.41 0.60
N LYS A 560 28.50 -12.10 -0.70
CA LYS A 560 29.70 -11.43 -1.24
C LYS A 560 29.93 -10.05 -0.61
N ALA A 561 28.86 -9.28 -0.41
CA ALA A 561 28.92 -7.96 0.22
C ALA A 561 29.34 -8.02 1.70
N TRP A 562 29.03 -9.12 2.38
CA TRP A 562 29.40 -9.35 3.77
C TRP A 562 30.87 -9.81 3.92
N THR A 563 31.28 -10.83 3.15
CA THR A 563 32.61 -11.43 3.27
C THR A 563 33.71 -10.55 2.70
N ASP A 564 33.54 -10.14 1.43
CA ASP A 564 34.58 -9.46 0.66
C ASP A 564 34.34 -7.95 0.63
N GLY A 565 33.06 -7.56 0.61
CA GLY A 565 32.63 -6.20 0.32
C GLY A 565 32.77 -5.84 -1.15
N PHE A 566 32.12 -4.76 -1.56
CA PHE A 566 32.18 -4.24 -2.93
C PHE A 566 33.19 -3.10 -3.02
N LYS A 567 34.22 -3.27 -3.85
CA LYS A 567 35.14 -2.20 -4.23
C LYS A 567 34.45 -1.28 -5.23
N ILE A 568 34.23 -0.02 -4.85
CA ILE A 568 33.49 0.97 -5.62
C ILE A 568 34.20 2.32 -5.53
N LYS A 569 34.26 3.04 -6.65
CA LYS A 569 34.60 4.47 -6.68
C LYS A 569 33.36 5.28 -6.36
N SER A 570 33.37 5.98 -5.22
CA SER A 570 32.27 6.77 -4.71
C SER A 570 32.48 8.26 -4.96
N PHE A 571 31.50 9.08 -4.57
CA PHE A 571 31.63 10.54 -4.65
C PHE A 571 32.81 11.03 -3.80
N LEU A 572 32.93 10.54 -2.56
CA LEU A 572 34.00 10.94 -1.63
C LEU A 572 35.36 10.35 -1.99
N SER A 573 35.41 9.11 -2.50
CA SER A 573 36.69 8.47 -2.84
C SER A 573 37.24 8.93 -4.21
N GLY A 574 36.42 9.60 -5.01
CA GLY A 574 36.78 10.13 -6.32
C GLY A 574 37.32 9.04 -7.25
N LYS A 575 38.62 9.09 -7.56
CA LYS A 575 39.27 8.11 -8.45
C LYS A 575 39.68 6.81 -7.74
N HIS A 576 39.74 6.80 -6.41
CA HIS A 576 40.16 5.65 -5.61
C HIS A 576 38.98 4.72 -5.31
N GLU A 577 39.23 3.42 -5.23
CA GLU A 577 38.23 2.46 -4.79
C GLU A 577 38.17 2.41 -3.27
N LYS A 578 36.96 2.46 -2.72
CA LYS A 578 36.64 2.20 -1.31
C LYS A 578 35.82 0.90 -1.23
N THR A 579 36.04 0.12 -0.19
CA THR A 579 35.26 -1.11 0.06
C THR A 579 34.00 -0.77 0.84
N PHE A 580 32.84 -1.15 0.30
CA PHE A 580 31.55 -1.03 0.96
C PHE A 580 31.01 -2.41 1.33
N ARG A 581 30.63 -2.62 2.59
CA ARG A 581 30.00 -3.88 3.01
C ARG A 581 28.53 -3.68 3.30
N LEU A 582 27.73 -4.72 3.07
CA LEU A 582 26.28 -4.66 3.25
C LEU A 582 25.80 -5.82 4.12
N ALA A 583 24.84 -5.55 4.99
CA ALA A 583 24.20 -6.57 5.81
C ALA A 583 22.67 -6.38 5.81
N LEU A 584 21.93 -7.46 5.55
CA LEU A 584 20.49 -7.47 5.76
C LEU A 584 20.18 -7.55 7.27
N ILE A 585 19.60 -6.50 7.85
CA ILE A 585 19.37 -6.43 9.30
C ILE A 585 17.89 -6.52 9.68
N CYS A 586 16.99 -6.34 8.71
CA CYS A 586 15.54 -6.35 8.94
C CYS A 586 14.79 -6.81 7.71
N VAL A 587 13.84 -7.74 7.91
CA VAL A 587 12.80 -8.09 6.94
C VAL A 587 11.48 -7.53 7.47
N GLY A 588 10.94 -6.56 6.75
CA GLY A 588 9.63 -5.97 7.01
C GLY A 588 8.70 -6.24 5.84
N CYS A 589 7.79 -7.20 5.99
CA CYS A 589 6.75 -7.48 5.02
C CYS A 589 5.40 -7.69 5.73
N ASP A 590 4.32 -7.85 4.97
CA ASP A 590 3.08 -8.37 5.56
C ASP A 590 3.32 -9.80 6.10
N ILE A 591 2.41 -10.31 6.92
CA ILE A 591 2.60 -11.62 7.57
C ILE A 591 2.72 -12.76 6.54
N PRO A 592 1.85 -12.86 5.50
CA PRO A 592 2.02 -13.84 4.43
C PRO A 592 3.40 -13.82 3.76
N ALA A 593 3.89 -12.65 3.32
CA ALA A 593 5.18 -12.53 2.64
C ALA A 593 6.34 -12.82 3.59
N THR A 594 6.30 -12.30 4.82
CA THR A 594 7.32 -12.58 5.85
C THR A 594 7.45 -14.08 6.11
N ARG A 595 6.33 -14.79 6.20
CA ARG A 595 6.36 -16.25 6.40
C ARG A 595 7.00 -16.98 5.23
N LYS A 596 6.68 -16.60 3.99
CA LYS A 596 7.27 -17.22 2.79
C LYS A 596 8.77 -16.91 2.68
N LEU A 597 9.15 -15.67 2.91
CA LEU A 597 10.54 -15.20 2.82
C LEU A 597 11.41 -15.77 3.92
N CYS A 598 10.92 -15.85 5.15
CA CYS A 598 11.72 -16.21 6.31
C CYS A 598 11.52 -17.65 6.77
N GLY A 599 10.88 -18.49 5.95
CA GLY A 599 10.81 -19.92 6.22
C GLY A 599 9.83 -20.32 7.34
N PHE A 600 8.70 -19.63 7.46
CA PHE A 600 7.65 -19.99 8.43
C PHE A 600 6.40 -20.53 7.73
N LEU A 601 5.66 -21.38 8.43
CA LEU A 601 4.34 -21.79 7.97
C LEU A 601 3.26 -20.72 8.16
N GLY A 602 2.18 -20.86 7.39
CA GLY A 602 0.99 -20.03 7.46
C GLY A 602 0.28 -20.10 8.82
N HIS A 603 -0.70 -19.21 9.02
CA HIS A 603 -1.52 -19.20 10.24
C HIS A 603 -2.37 -20.47 10.42
N THR A 604 -2.55 -21.24 9.35
CA THR A 604 -3.22 -22.54 9.35
C THR A 604 -2.33 -23.68 9.85
N ALA A 605 -1.05 -23.44 10.15
CA ALA A 605 -0.21 -24.45 10.78
C ALA A 605 -0.49 -24.60 12.27
N THR A 606 -0.18 -25.76 12.83
CA THR A 606 -0.27 -26.01 14.28
C THR A 606 0.69 -25.08 15.02
N GLN A 607 1.91 -24.90 14.52
CA GLN A 607 2.85 -23.88 15.00
C GLN A 607 2.94 -22.71 14.01
N GLY A 608 1.88 -21.91 13.93
CA GLY A 608 1.77 -20.81 12.97
C GLY A 608 2.45 -19.49 13.38
N CYS A 609 3.02 -19.39 14.58
CA CYS A 609 3.71 -18.18 15.05
C CYS A 609 5.20 -18.23 14.70
N SER A 610 5.74 -17.12 14.16
CA SER A 610 7.17 -16.98 13.87
C SER A 610 8.02 -16.66 15.10
N ARG A 611 7.41 -16.27 16.22
CA ARG A 611 8.10 -15.78 17.42
C ARG A 611 8.00 -16.71 18.63
N CYS A 612 6.97 -17.53 18.72
CA CYS A 612 6.80 -18.52 19.78
C CYS A 612 6.39 -19.89 19.24
N LYS A 613 6.52 -20.93 20.07
CA LYS A 613 6.16 -22.32 19.77
C LYS A 613 4.75 -22.69 20.21
N LYS A 614 3.90 -21.71 20.55
CA LYS A 614 2.52 -21.98 20.97
C LYS A 614 1.78 -22.76 19.89
N SER A 615 1.14 -23.85 20.30
CA SER A 615 0.35 -24.72 19.43
C SER A 615 -1.07 -24.19 19.28
N PHE A 616 -1.56 -24.17 18.04
CA PHE A 616 -2.92 -23.80 17.66
C PHE A 616 -3.57 -25.02 16.97
N PRO A 617 -4.11 -25.99 17.73
CA PRO A 617 -4.76 -27.16 17.15
C PRO A 617 -6.05 -26.78 16.40
N GLY A 618 -6.53 -27.70 15.55
CA GLY A 618 -7.75 -27.50 14.73
C GLY A 618 -7.47 -27.22 13.26
N GLY A 619 -8.52 -27.36 12.44
CA GLY A 619 -8.49 -27.10 11.00
C GLY A 619 -8.59 -25.62 10.63
N ILE A 620 -8.80 -25.34 9.34
CA ILE A 620 -9.00 -23.98 8.84
C ILE A 620 -10.30 -23.41 9.44
N GLY A 621 -10.19 -22.32 10.21
CA GLY A 621 -11.33 -21.65 10.86
C GLY A 621 -11.68 -22.18 12.25
N GLU A 622 -11.04 -23.25 12.72
CA GLU A 622 -11.26 -23.83 14.07
C GLU A 622 -10.16 -23.42 15.07
N LYS A 623 -9.06 -22.84 14.58
CA LYS A 623 -7.91 -22.45 15.41
C LYS A 623 -8.24 -21.29 16.32
N LEU A 624 -7.98 -21.49 17.61
CA LEU A 624 -8.14 -20.49 18.66
C LEU A 624 -6.80 -19.82 18.96
N PHE A 625 -6.65 -18.55 18.57
CA PHE A 625 -5.43 -17.77 18.82
C PHE A 625 -5.42 -17.08 20.19
N GLY A 626 -6.49 -17.27 20.98
CA GLY A 626 -6.67 -16.75 22.35
C GLY A 626 -5.77 -17.41 23.40
N GLY A 627 -6.00 -17.15 24.68
CA GLY A 627 -5.18 -17.66 25.79
C GLY A 627 -3.87 -16.88 25.98
N PHE A 628 -3.99 -15.64 26.44
CA PHE A 628 -2.91 -14.66 26.59
C PHE A 628 -2.13 -14.78 27.90
N ASP A 629 -1.69 -16.00 28.21
CA ASP A 629 -0.74 -16.28 29.28
C ASP A 629 0.71 -16.27 28.77
N ILE A 630 1.18 -15.07 28.47
CA ILE A 630 2.42 -14.83 27.74
C ILE A 630 3.65 -15.34 28.51
N ALA A 631 3.59 -15.35 29.84
CA ALA A 631 4.69 -15.82 30.68
C ALA A 631 5.01 -17.30 30.43
N ASN A 632 4.03 -18.09 30.00
CA ASN A 632 4.17 -19.52 29.71
C ASN A 632 4.42 -19.83 28.22
N TRP A 633 4.55 -18.80 27.37
CA TRP A 633 4.82 -19.02 25.95
C TRP A 633 6.30 -19.30 25.72
N ILE A 634 6.59 -20.48 25.16
CA ILE A 634 7.95 -20.85 24.80
C ILE A 634 8.40 -20.04 23.57
N PRO A 635 9.48 -19.25 23.64
CA PRO A 635 9.99 -18.51 22.50
C PRO A 635 10.56 -19.45 21.43
N ARG A 636 10.54 -19.00 20.18
CA ARG A 636 11.26 -19.66 19.08
C ARG A 636 12.67 -19.05 19.02
N THR A 637 13.69 -19.89 18.85
CA THR A 637 15.09 -19.44 18.67
C THR A 637 15.56 -19.70 17.24
N HIS A 638 16.65 -19.02 16.84
CA HIS A 638 17.27 -19.21 15.54
C HIS A 638 17.84 -20.63 15.39
N GLU A 639 18.47 -21.14 16.44
CA GLU A 639 19.12 -22.45 16.51
C GLU A 639 18.11 -23.58 16.35
N ASP A 640 16.95 -23.49 17.03
CA ASP A 640 15.89 -24.48 16.91
C ASP A 640 15.27 -24.49 15.50
N HIS A 641 15.16 -23.30 14.90
CA HIS A 641 14.67 -23.16 13.53
C HIS A 641 15.65 -23.78 12.52
N LEU A 642 16.94 -23.50 12.66
CA LEU A 642 18.03 -24.10 11.88
C LEU A 642 18.01 -25.63 11.97
N ALA A 643 17.92 -26.19 13.18
CA ALA A 643 17.87 -27.64 13.38
C ALA A 643 16.67 -28.28 12.67
N SER A 644 15.52 -27.63 12.72
CA SER A 644 14.30 -28.05 12.02
C SER A 644 14.49 -28.02 10.50
N VAL A 645 15.04 -26.93 9.96
CA VAL A 645 15.29 -26.75 8.52
C VAL A 645 16.31 -27.77 8.00
N ASN A 646 17.38 -28.04 8.74
CA ASN A 646 18.38 -29.05 8.37
C ASN A 646 17.78 -30.46 8.29
N SER A 647 16.79 -30.75 9.12
CA SER A 647 16.04 -32.01 9.06
C SER A 647 15.13 -32.05 7.83
N ILE A 648 14.43 -30.96 7.54
CA ILE A 648 13.57 -30.80 6.35
C ILE A 648 14.36 -30.93 5.04
N LEU A 649 15.56 -30.37 4.96
CA LEU A 649 16.40 -30.43 3.76
C LEU A 649 16.91 -31.85 3.45
N LYS A 650 16.94 -32.74 4.45
CA LYS A 650 17.32 -34.15 4.30
C LYS A 650 16.18 -35.03 3.80
N SER A 651 14.94 -34.52 3.77
CA SER A 651 13.77 -35.28 3.33
C SER A 651 13.89 -35.71 1.87
N LYS A 652 13.55 -36.97 1.61
CA LYS A 652 13.65 -37.57 0.26
C LYS A 652 12.33 -37.45 -0.52
N THR A 653 11.24 -37.19 0.18
CA THR A 653 9.88 -37.13 -0.38
C THR A 653 9.16 -35.86 0.05
N GLN A 654 8.12 -35.49 -0.71
CA GLN A 654 7.28 -34.35 -0.38
C GLN A 654 6.48 -34.56 0.90
N THR A 655 5.98 -35.78 1.13
CA THR A 655 5.17 -36.11 2.31
C THR A 655 5.98 -35.98 3.59
N GLU A 656 7.19 -36.54 3.62
CA GLU A 656 8.12 -36.43 4.75
C GLU A 656 8.45 -34.96 5.06
N GLN A 657 8.78 -34.19 4.02
CA GLN A 657 9.04 -32.77 4.15
C GLN A 657 7.83 -32.04 4.75
N GLN A 658 6.63 -32.26 4.22
CA GLN A 658 5.41 -31.58 4.68
C GLN A 658 5.10 -31.90 6.15
N GLU A 659 5.35 -33.13 6.59
CA GLU A 659 5.13 -33.52 7.98
C GLU A 659 6.12 -32.86 8.94
N LEU A 660 7.41 -32.79 8.58
CA LEU A 660 8.42 -32.07 9.36
C LEU A 660 8.15 -30.57 9.39
N GLU A 661 7.73 -29.97 8.28
CA GLU A 661 7.32 -28.58 8.22
C GLU A 661 6.13 -28.34 9.16
N ARG A 662 5.10 -29.19 9.10
CA ARG A 662 3.87 -29.08 9.91
C ARG A 662 4.13 -29.13 11.40
N THR A 663 5.01 -30.05 11.83
CA THR A 663 5.35 -30.26 13.24
C THR A 663 6.27 -29.18 13.79
N SER A 664 7.26 -28.74 13.02
CA SER A 664 8.23 -27.70 13.44
C SER A 664 7.75 -26.26 13.23
N GLY A 665 6.78 -26.05 12.34
CA GLY A 665 6.36 -24.72 11.87
C GLY A 665 7.40 -24.01 10.99
N ALA A 666 8.47 -24.69 10.59
CA ALA A 666 9.60 -24.15 9.86
C ALA A 666 9.66 -24.65 8.41
N ARG A 667 10.35 -23.89 7.55
CA ARG A 667 10.61 -24.16 6.13
C ARG A 667 11.98 -23.61 5.76
N PHE A 668 12.59 -24.17 4.72
CA PHE A 668 13.81 -23.59 4.18
C PHE A 668 13.58 -22.21 3.56
N SER A 669 14.43 -21.26 3.93
CA SER A 669 14.60 -19.97 3.27
C SER A 669 16.07 -19.76 2.92
N PRO A 670 16.41 -19.22 1.73
CA PRO A 670 17.77 -18.83 1.39
C PRO A 670 18.40 -17.83 2.37
N LEU A 671 17.60 -17.02 3.07
CA LEU A 671 18.10 -16.04 4.04
C LEU A 671 18.85 -16.70 5.20
N ILE A 672 18.56 -17.97 5.50
CA ILE A 672 19.24 -18.72 6.57
C ILE A 672 20.72 -18.97 6.28
N ASN A 673 21.14 -18.83 5.02
CA ASN A 673 22.54 -18.98 4.60
C ASN A 673 23.37 -17.73 4.94
N LEU A 674 22.75 -16.61 5.32
CA LEU A 674 23.46 -15.42 5.77
C LEU A 674 23.94 -15.63 7.21
N PRO A 675 25.26 -15.68 7.48
CA PRO A 675 25.80 -16.11 8.78
C PRO A 675 25.51 -15.16 9.93
N TYR A 676 25.16 -13.91 9.62
CA TYR A 676 24.82 -12.87 10.60
C TYR A 676 23.31 -12.70 10.80
N PHE A 677 22.47 -13.44 10.06
CA PHE A 677 21.03 -13.18 9.99
C PHE A 677 20.23 -14.07 10.93
N ASP A 678 19.72 -13.49 12.02
CA ASP A 678 18.78 -14.17 12.91
C ASP A 678 17.37 -14.15 12.30
N ILE A 679 16.98 -15.28 11.69
CA ILE A 679 15.67 -15.49 11.05
C ILE A 679 14.47 -15.17 11.96
N ILE A 680 14.60 -15.29 13.29
CA ILE A 680 13.51 -15.01 14.24
C ILE A 680 13.47 -13.52 14.56
N ARG A 681 14.59 -12.98 15.04
CA ARG A 681 14.65 -11.58 15.51
C ARG A 681 14.56 -10.59 14.37
N MET A 682 15.20 -10.88 13.23
CA MET A 682 15.25 -10.01 12.06
C MET A 682 14.04 -10.13 11.12
N SER A 683 13.04 -10.94 11.48
CA SER A 683 11.74 -11.02 10.80
C SER A 683 10.67 -10.27 11.60
N THR A 684 10.35 -9.04 11.20
CA THR A 684 9.48 -8.15 11.99
C THR A 684 7.99 -8.45 11.82
N VAL A 685 7.19 -8.05 12.81
CA VAL A 685 5.73 -7.96 12.68
C VAL A 685 5.38 -6.53 12.31
N ASP A 686 4.95 -6.30 11.07
CA ASP A 686 4.58 -4.96 10.62
C ASP A 686 3.33 -4.43 11.35
N PRO A 687 3.43 -3.28 12.06
CA PRO A 687 2.32 -2.70 12.80
C PRO A 687 1.19 -2.19 11.90
N MET A 688 1.47 -1.81 10.65
CA MET A 688 0.43 -1.32 9.74
C MET A 688 -0.57 -2.43 9.39
N HIS A 689 -0.07 -3.58 8.93
CA HIS A 689 -0.88 -4.75 8.61
C HIS A 689 -1.42 -5.43 9.87
N ASN A 690 -0.65 -5.47 10.95
CA ASN A 690 -1.04 -6.15 12.18
C ASN A 690 -2.12 -5.38 12.96
N LEU A 691 -1.87 -4.11 13.29
CA LEU A 691 -2.78 -3.30 14.11
C LEU A 691 -3.95 -2.75 13.29
N PHE A 692 -3.69 -2.09 12.16
CA PHE A 692 -4.73 -1.31 11.47
C PHE A 692 -5.49 -2.13 10.43
N LEU A 693 -4.83 -2.73 9.45
CA LEU A 693 -5.52 -3.58 8.45
C LEU A 693 -5.98 -4.91 9.04
N GLY A 694 -5.30 -5.38 10.09
CA GLY A 694 -5.58 -6.62 10.78
C GLY A 694 -6.61 -6.43 11.90
N THR A 695 -6.16 -6.02 13.08
CA THR A 695 -7.01 -5.96 14.27
C THR A 695 -8.12 -4.92 14.17
N ALA A 696 -7.84 -3.67 13.82
CA ALA A 696 -8.85 -2.61 13.80
C ALA A 696 -9.98 -2.93 12.84
N LYS A 697 -9.64 -3.36 11.62
CA LYS A 697 -10.62 -3.84 10.64
C LYS A 697 -11.42 -5.03 11.17
N ARG A 698 -10.76 -6.02 11.78
CA ARG A 698 -11.43 -7.20 12.31
C ARG A 698 -12.42 -6.89 13.44
N VAL A 699 -12.07 -5.97 14.35
CA VAL A 699 -12.98 -5.57 15.45
C VAL A 699 -14.28 -5.00 14.88
N ILE A 700 -14.18 -4.14 13.86
CA ILE A 700 -15.35 -3.58 13.18
C ILE A 700 -16.21 -4.68 12.54
N GLU A 701 -15.58 -5.64 11.86
CA GLU A 701 -16.28 -6.80 11.27
C GLU A 701 -17.02 -7.62 12.34
N VAL A 702 -16.35 -7.91 13.46
CA VAL A 702 -16.95 -8.67 14.57
C VAL A 702 -18.13 -7.90 15.19
N TRP A 703 -18.00 -6.60 15.41
CA TRP A 703 -19.10 -5.78 15.91
C TRP A 703 -20.29 -5.74 14.96
N LYS A 704 -20.04 -5.75 13.65
CA LYS A 704 -21.12 -5.86 12.66
C LYS A 704 -21.77 -7.24 12.69
N ASP A 705 -20.98 -8.31 12.69
CA ASP A 705 -21.46 -9.69 12.73
C ASP A 705 -22.35 -9.97 13.95
N LEU A 706 -22.00 -9.36 15.10
CA LEU A 706 -22.73 -9.49 16.37
C LEU A 706 -23.87 -8.47 16.52
N GLY A 707 -24.07 -7.57 15.56
CA GLY A 707 -25.10 -6.53 15.63
C GLY A 707 -24.82 -5.41 16.65
N ILE A 708 -23.59 -5.32 17.17
CA ILE A 708 -23.13 -4.22 18.03
C ILE A 708 -23.06 -2.91 17.23
N LEU A 709 -22.69 -3.01 15.95
CA LEU A 709 -22.81 -1.90 15.00
C LEU A 709 -23.90 -2.22 13.97
N THR A 710 -24.98 -1.43 14.01
CA THR A 710 -26.05 -1.45 13.00
C THR A 710 -25.82 -0.38 11.92
N ASP A 711 -26.47 -0.50 10.77
CA ASP A 711 -26.35 0.50 9.70
C ASP A 711 -26.74 1.91 10.16
N LYS A 712 -27.80 2.04 10.98
CA LYS A 712 -28.22 3.31 11.58
C LYS A 712 -27.10 3.92 12.44
N MET A 713 -26.40 3.09 13.22
CA MET A 713 -25.29 3.53 14.06
C MET A 713 -24.09 3.96 13.21
N LEU A 714 -23.79 3.25 12.13
CA LEU A 714 -22.73 3.64 11.19
C LEU A 714 -23.00 4.99 10.54
N HIS A 715 -24.26 5.30 10.20
CA HIS A 715 -24.65 6.63 9.73
C HIS A 715 -24.46 7.71 10.80
N ALA A 716 -24.83 7.45 12.06
CA ALA A 716 -24.59 8.38 13.16
C ALA A 716 -23.08 8.63 13.40
N ILE A 717 -22.26 7.58 13.31
CA ILE A 717 -20.80 7.70 13.41
C ILE A 717 -20.26 8.54 12.24
N GLN A 718 -20.75 8.30 11.01
CA GLN A 718 -20.36 9.07 9.83
C GLN A 718 -20.67 10.57 10.01
N GLU A 719 -21.88 10.90 10.48
CA GLU A 719 -22.28 12.28 10.76
C GLU A 719 -21.39 12.95 11.82
N LYS A 720 -21.08 12.24 12.92
CA LYS A 720 -20.13 12.74 13.93
C LYS A 720 -18.77 13.07 13.31
N VAL A 721 -18.26 12.20 12.43
CA VAL A 721 -16.94 12.37 11.80
C VAL A 721 -16.94 13.45 10.71
N ASP A 722 -18.03 13.63 9.96
CA ASP A 722 -18.08 14.67 8.92
C ASP A 722 -18.06 16.10 9.48
N ASN A 723 -18.54 16.28 10.72
CA ASN A 723 -18.59 17.57 11.40
C ASN A 723 -17.28 17.97 12.09
N VAL A 724 -16.21 17.16 11.98
CA VAL A 724 -14.93 17.46 12.64
C VAL A 724 -14.04 18.43 11.85
N GLU A 725 -13.43 19.37 12.57
CA GLU A 725 -12.41 20.27 12.05
C GLU A 725 -11.02 19.67 12.28
N ALA A 726 -10.55 18.88 11.31
CA ALA A 726 -9.20 18.32 11.34
C ALA A 726 -8.13 19.24 10.70
N PRO A 727 -6.88 19.25 11.19
CA PRO A 727 -5.76 19.94 10.53
C PRO A 727 -5.48 19.42 9.11
N SER A 728 -4.97 20.29 8.23
CA SER A 728 -4.78 19.98 6.80
C SER A 728 -3.79 18.84 6.51
N ASP A 729 -2.87 18.58 7.44
CA ASP A 729 -1.80 17.59 7.32
C ASP A 729 -2.11 16.26 8.06
N ILE A 730 -3.35 16.05 8.52
CA ILE A 730 -3.78 14.77 9.13
C ILE A 730 -3.75 13.60 8.14
N GLY A 731 -3.80 13.88 6.84
CA GLY A 731 -3.93 12.88 5.79
C GLY A 731 -5.39 12.62 5.41
N LYS A 732 -5.70 11.39 4.97
CA LYS A 732 -7.05 11.05 4.50
C LYS A 732 -8.01 10.94 5.70
N ILE A 733 -9.09 11.72 5.67
CA ILE A 733 -10.18 11.64 6.65
C ILE A 733 -11.04 10.40 6.35
N PRO A 734 -11.48 9.64 7.37
CA PRO A 734 -12.34 8.48 7.19
C PRO A 734 -13.80 8.88 6.83
N ARG A 735 -14.11 8.99 5.54
CA ARG A 735 -15.42 9.46 5.01
C ARG A 735 -16.39 8.35 4.51
N LYS A 736 -16.01 7.08 4.61
CA LYS A 736 -16.78 5.93 4.08
C LYS A 736 -17.25 4.97 5.20
N ILE A 737 -17.54 5.51 6.38
CA ILE A 737 -17.95 4.76 7.57
C ILE A 737 -19.34 4.14 7.38
N ALA A 738 -20.30 4.93 6.87
CA ALA A 738 -21.67 4.48 6.60
C ALA A 738 -21.71 3.27 5.64
N SER A 739 -20.79 3.21 4.67
CA SER A 739 -20.60 2.05 3.79
C SER A 739 -19.79 0.92 4.45
N CYS A 740 -19.94 0.73 5.77
CA CYS A 740 -19.21 -0.26 6.56
C CYS A 740 -17.68 -0.21 6.36
N PHE A 741 -17.11 0.99 6.33
CA PHE A 741 -15.66 1.20 6.15
C PHE A 741 -15.12 0.64 4.82
N GLY A 742 -16.00 0.39 3.84
CA GLY A 742 -15.66 -0.17 2.54
C GLY A 742 -14.59 0.65 1.81
N GLY A 743 -13.47 0.00 1.49
CA GLY A 743 -12.35 0.62 0.76
C GLY A 743 -11.52 1.59 1.58
N PHE A 744 -11.53 1.51 2.92
CA PHE A 744 -10.57 2.25 3.75
C PHE A 744 -9.14 1.81 3.44
N THR A 745 -8.26 2.78 3.22
CA THR A 745 -6.82 2.53 3.15
C THR A 745 -6.24 2.33 4.55
N ALA A 746 -5.03 1.76 4.65
CA ALA A 746 -4.32 1.61 5.92
C ALA A 746 -4.19 2.94 6.69
N ASP A 747 -3.91 4.04 5.99
CA ASP A 747 -3.79 5.39 6.60
C ASP A 747 -5.13 5.88 7.18
N GLN A 748 -6.25 5.60 6.51
CA GLN A 748 -7.59 5.92 7.01
C GLN A 748 -7.94 5.08 8.25
N LEU A 749 -7.60 3.79 8.25
CA LEU A 749 -7.81 2.92 9.42
C LEU A 749 -6.95 3.31 10.61
N LYS A 750 -5.69 3.72 10.37
CA LYS A 750 -4.84 4.31 11.40
C LYS A 750 -5.52 5.54 11.98
N ASN A 751 -5.83 6.55 11.15
CA ASN A 751 -6.46 7.79 11.59
C ASN A 751 -7.78 7.55 12.33
N TRP A 752 -8.64 6.67 11.81
CA TRP A 752 -9.84 6.20 12.49
C TRP A 752 -9.52 5.69 13.90
N THR A 753 -8.60 4.73 14.00
CA THR A 753 -8.22 4.09 15.27
C THR A 753 -7.68 5.12 16.25
N ILE A 754 -6.62 5.86 15.89
CA ILE A 754 -5.88 6.67 16.86
C ILE A 754 -6.52 8.02 17.17
N ILE A 755 -7.37 8.58 16.31
CA ILE A 755 -7.89 9.95 16.46
C ILE A 755 -9.42 9.99 16.59
N PHE A 756 -10.16 9.33 15.70
CA PHE A 756 -11.61 9.56 15.58
C PHE A 756 -12.46 8.59 16.39
N SER A 757 -12.01 7.34 16.54
CA SER A 757 -12.87 6.24 16.98
C SER A 757 -13.44 6.40 18.39
N VAL A 758 -12.66 6.87 19.36
CA VAL A 758 -13.14 7.03 20.75
C VAL A 758 -14.27 8.05 20.83
N PHE A 759 -14.11 9.22 20.18
CA PHE A 759 -15.16 10.23 20.09
C PHE A 759 -16.38 9.71 19.32
N ALA A 760 -16.15 9.09 18.16
CA ALA A 760 -17.22 8.71 17.26
C ALA A 760 -18.07 7.53 17.79
N LEU A 761 -17.45 6.62 18.56
CA LEU A 761 -18.12 5.44 19.14
C LEU A 761 -18.79 5.72 20.48
N LYS A 762 -18.39 6.76 21.22
CA LYS A 762 -19.04 7.12 22.49
C LYS A 762 -20.51 7.43 22.27
N ASP A 763 -21.37 6.94 23.18
CA ASP A 763 -22.83 7.00 23.13
C ASP A 763 -23.46 6.29 21.93
N VAL A 764 -22.67 5.53 21.15
CA VAL A 764 -23.16 4.69 20.06
C VAL A 764 -23.10 3.23 20.47
N ILE A 765 -21.94 2.74 20.92
CA ILE A 765 -21.77 1.37 21.43
C ILE A 765 -21.81 1.33 22.96
N LYS A 766 -21.90 0.13 23.56
CA LYS A 766 -21.87 -0.03 25.02
C LYS A 766 -20.52 0.39 25.59
N ASP A 767 -20.51 0.88 26.82
CA ASP A 767 -19.28 1.33 27.49
C ASP A 767 -18.28 0.17 27.65
N GLU A 768 -18.73 -1.06 27.88
CA GLU A 768 -17.83 -2.23 28.00
C GLU A 768 -17.03 -2.50 26.71
N ASP A 769 -17.69 -2.39 25.55
CA ASP A 769 -17.10 -2.55 24.22
C ASP A 769 -16.15 -1.38 23.92
N LEU A 770 -16.57 -0.16 24.24
CA LEU A 770 -15.75 1.05 24.09
C LEU A 770 -14.50 0.97 24.97
N GLU A 771 -14.60 0.53 26.21
CA GLU A 771 -13.48 0.34 27.13
C GLU A 771 -12.51 -0.75 26.66
N CYS A 772 -13.01 -1.79 26.00
CA CYS A 772 -12.16 -2.76 25.32
C CYS A 772 -11.37 -2.07 24.20
N TRP A 773 -12.07 -1.41 23.29
CA TRP A 773 -11.47 -0.69 22.16
C TRP A 773 -10.49 0.41 22.59
N ARG A 774 -10.79 1.13 23.66
CA ARG A 774 -9.97 2.22 24.17
C ARG A 774 -8.58 1.76 24.60
N LYS A 775 -8.45 0.56 25.18
CA LYS A 775 -7.13 -0.04 25.47
C LYS A 775 -6.30 -0.22 24.20
N PHE A 776 -6.92 -0.72 23.14
CA PHE A 776 -6.28 -0.86 21.84
C PHE A 776 -5.88 0.50 21.24
N VAL A 777 -6.76 1.51 21.32
CA VAL A 777 -6.47 2.88 20.85
C VAL A 777 -5.29 3.49 21.61
N LEU A 778 -5.28 3.42 22.94
CA LEU A 778 -4.19 3.96 23.77
C LEU A 778 -2.87 3.27 23.47
N ALA A 779 -2.86 1.94 23.30
CA ALA A 779 -1.66 1.22 22.90
C ALA A 779 -1.15 1.66 21.51
N CYS A 780 -2.04 1.75 20.52
CA CYS A 780 -1.69 2.18 19.17
C CYS A 780 -1.10 3.59 19.16
N ARG A 781 -1.60 4.50 20.01
CA ARG A 781 -1.06 5.87 20.16
C ARG A 781 0.34 5.87 20.74
N LEU A 782 0.59 5.08 21.79
CA LEU A 782 1.92 4.94 22.40
C LEU A 782 2.93 4.33 21.41
N ILE A 783 2.54 3.29 20.68
CA ILE A 783 3.40 2.60 19.70
C ILE A 783 3.70 3.49 18.48
N SER A 784 2.69 4.22 17.98
CA SER A 784 2.81 5.09 16.80
C SER A 784 3.45 6.45 17.09
N SER A 785 4.13 6.57 18.24
CA SER A 785 4.92 7.74 18.63
C SER A 785 6.27 7.75 17.91
N ARG A 786 6.74 8.93 17.50
CA ARG A 786 8.01 9.08 16.76
C ARG A 786 9.24 8.75 17.62
N VAL A 787 9.12 9.01 18.91
CA VAL A 787 10.09 8.69 19.94
C VAL A 787 9.35 7.92 21.02
N VAL A 788 9.93 6.81 21.47
CA VAL A 788 9.36 5.92 22.48
C VAL A 788 10.37 5.70 23.59
N THR A 789 9.90 5.40 24.79
CA THR A 789 10.75 4.95 25.90
C THR A 789 10.46 3.49 26.20
N LYS A 790 11.37 2.81 26.93
CA LYS A 790 11.12 1.43 27.36
C LYS A 790 9.79 1.32 28.14
N ARG A 791 9.54 2.28 29.04
CA ARG A 791 8.30 2.36 29.80
C ARG A 791 7.06 2.54 28.92
N SER A 792 7.12 3.36 27.86
CA SER A 792 5.97 3.52 26.95
C SER A 792 5.71 2.26 26.12
N ILE A 793 6.77 1.54 25.71
CA ILE A 793 6.67 0.25 25.01
C ILE A 793 6.02 -0.79 25.93
N GLU A 794 6.48 -0.89 27.19
CA GLU A 794 5.92 -1.81 28.19
C GLU A 794 4.45 -1.53 28.47
N LEU A 795 4.09 -0.26 28.66
CA LEU A 795 2.69 0.13 28.87
C LEU A 795 1.83 -0.20 27.66
N ALA A 796 2.32 0.06 26.44
CA ALA A 796 1.58 -0.26 25.23
C ALA A 796 1.37 -1.78 25.05
N CYS A 797 2.40 -2.58 25.33
CA CYS A 797 2.31 -4.03 25.32
C CYS A 797 1.27 -4.52 26.33
N LYS A 798 1.31 -4.03 27.57
CA LYS A 798 0.32 -4.35 28.60
C LYS A 798 -1.10 -4.03 28.14
N LEU A 799 -1.33 -2.84 27.57
CA LEU A 799 -2.62 -2.41 27.05
C LEU A 799 -3.12 -3.30 25.88
N LEU A 800 -2.24 -3.72 24.96
CA LEU A 800 -2.62 -4.65 23.89
C LEU A 800 -3.02 -6.02 24.42
N VAL A 801 -2.30 -6.54 25.42
CA VAL A 801 -2.59 -7.83 26.03
C VAL A 801 -3.91 -7.78 26.82
N GLU A 802 -4.14 -6.72 27.58
CA GLU A 802 -5.41 -6.50 28.27
C GLU A 802 -6.58 -6.32 27.29
N PHE A 803 -6.35 -5.62 26.17
CA PHE A 803 -7.31 -5.55 25.08
C PHE A 803 -7.64 -6.95 24.57
N CYS A 804 -6.63 -7.77 24.26
CA CYS A 804 -6.82 -9.11 23.74
C CYS A 804 -7.59 -10.02 24.71
N LYS A 805 -7.24 -10.00 26.01
CA LYS A 805 -7.96 -10.73 27.06
C LYS A 805 -9.41 -10.29 27.17
N LYS A 806 -9.66 -8.98 27.16
CA LYS A 806 -11.03 -8.44 27.22
C LYS A 806 -11.83 -8.74 25.95
N PHE A 807 -11.18 -8.68 24.79
CA PHE A 807 -11.79 -9.03 23.50
C PHE A 807 -12.21 -10.50 23.46
N GLU A 808 -11.32 -11.41 23.88
CA GLU A 808 -11.61 -12.84 24.02
C GLU A 808 -12.78 -13.09 24.98
N SER A 809 -12.81 -12.41 26.13
CA SER A 809 -13.90 -12.55 27.11
C SER A 809 -15.24 -12.02 26.60
N LEU A 810 -15.25 -10.93 25.82
CA LEU A 810 -16.48 -10.31 25.34
C LEU A 810 -17.04 -11.00 24.10
N TYR A 811 -16.19 -11.45 23.18
CA TYR A 811 -16.60 -11.90 21.85
C TYR A 811 -16.26 -13.36 21.53
N GLY A 812 -15.58 -14.07 22.44
CA GLY A 812 -15.20 -15.46 22.29
C GLY A 812 -13.79 -15.68 21.72
N ALA A 813 -13.18 -16.81 22.08
CA ALA A 813 -11.84 -17.20 21.63
C ALA A 813 -11.76 -17.47 20.12
N ASP A 814 -12.86 -17.87 19.49
CA ASP A 814 -12.98 -18.12 18.04
C ASP A 814 -12.86 -16.83 17.21
N ARG A 815 -13.09 -15.66 17.83
CA ARG A 815 -12.96 -14.36 17.19
C ARG A 815 -11.55 -13.78 17.31
N VAL A 816 -10.70 -14.34 18.16
CA VAL A 816 -9.31 -13.92 18.32
C VAL A 816 -8.52 -14.32 17.07
N THR A 817 -7.82 -13.36 16.48
CA THR A 817 -7.07 -13.58 15.23
C THR A 817 -5.58 -13.79 15.46
N PRO A 818 -4.85 -14.33 14.46
CA PRO A 818 -3.39 -14.37 14.51
C PRO A 818 -2.76 -13.00 14.74
N ASN A 819 -3.38 -11.92 14.24
CA ASN A 819 -2.89 -10.56 14.46
C ASN A 819 -2.92 -10.16 15.94
N MET A 820 -3.99 -10.51 16.64
CA MET A 820 -4.14 -10.26 18.07
C MET A 820 -3.13 -11.06 18.91
N HIS A 821 -2.81 -12.29 18.50
CA HIS A 821 -1.71 -13.06 19.10
C HIS A 821 -0.36 -12.35 18.92
N LEU A 822 -0.07 -11.87 17.70
CA LEU A 822 1.20 -11.19 17.39
C LEU A 822 1.38 -9.84 18.09
N HIS A 823 0.32 -9.23 18.64
CA HIS A 823 0.45 -8.04 19.49
C HIS A 823 1.44 -8.25 20.65
N ALA A 824 1.46 -9.46 21.22
CA ALA A 824 2.35 -9.81 22.34
C ALA A 824 3.84 -9.79 21.95
N HIS A 825 4.16 -9.84 20.66
CA HIS A 825 5.53 -9.85 20.13
C HIS A 825 5.96 -8.51 19.53
N LEU A 826 5.07 -7.50 19.47
CA LEU A 826 5.43 -6.17 18.98
C LEU A 826 6.47 -5.47 19.88
N LYS A 827 6.45 -5.75 21.19
CA LYS A 827 7.48 -5.27 22.13
C LYS A 827 8.87 -5.70 21.68
N ASP A 828 9.04 -6.98 21.34
CA ASP A 828 10.33 -7.53 20.92
C ASP A 828 10.84 -6.84 19.64
N CYS A 829 9.96 -6.65 18.64
CA CYS A 829 10.30 -5.91 17.42
C CYS A 829 10.73 -4.46 17.72
N MET A 830 10.03 -3.77 18.62
CA MET A 830 10.38 -2.38 18.97
C MET A 830 11.69 -2.29 19.77
N GLU A 831 11.99 -3.28 20.61
CA GLU A 831 13.27 -3.33 21.29
C GLU A 831 14.43 -3.63 20.32
N ASP A 832 14.19 -4.47 19.32
CA ASP A 832 15.19 -4.84 18.30
C ASP A 832 15.44 -3.71 17.29
N PHE A 833 14.41 -2.97 16.88
CA PHE A 833 14.45 -2.00 15.76
C PHE A 833 14.05 -0.55 16.12
N GLY A 834 13.79 -0.26 17.39
CA GLY A 834 13.34 1.07 17.82
C GLY A 834 11.86 1.36 17.51
N PRO A 835 11.48 2.64 17.35
CA PRO A 835 10.10 3.01 17.05
C PRO A 835 9.57 2.34 15.79
N VAL A 836 8.26 2.12 15.70
CA VAL A 836 7.64 1.46 14.53
C VAL A 836 7.90 2.16 13.19
N TYR A 837 8.17 3.46 13.21
CA TYR A 837 8.58 4.22 12.01
C TYR A 837 9.83 3.67 11.33
N SER A 838 10.66 2.91 12.05
CA SER A 838 11.87 2.28 11.53
C SER A 838 11.57 1.08 10.61
N PHE A 839 10.43 0.40 10.78
CA PHE A 839 10.15 -0.88 10.11
C PHE A 839 8.70 -1.07 9.61
N TRP A 840 7.80 -0.10 9.84
CA TRP A 840 6.44 -0.16 9.33
C TRP A 840 6.36 0.06 7.80
N LEU A 841 5.30 -0.43 7.15
CA LEU A 841 5.31 -0.61 5.70
C LEU A 841 4.55 0.43 4.87
N PHE A 842 4.10 1.53 5.48
CA PHE A 842 3.40 2.61 4.76
C PHE A 842 4.20 3.17 3.57
N SER A 843 5.53 3.22 3.66
CA SER A 843 6.40 3.72 2.60
C SER A 843 6.40 2.80 1.38
N PHE A 844 6.51 1.48 1.60
CA PHE A 844 6.52 0.48 0.52
C PHE A 844 5.15 0.34 -0.15
N GLU A 845 4.05 0.35 0.61
CA GLU A 845 2.68 0.33 0.03
C GLU A 845 2.45 1.55 -0.88
N ARG A 846 2.96 2.72 -0.49
CA ARG A 846 2.93 3.92 -1.33
C ARG A 846 3.75 3.74 -2.62
N LEU A 847 4.92 3.13 -2.55
CA LEU A 847 5.75 2.86 -3.74
C LEU A 847 5.03 1.89 -4.69
N ASN A 848 4.38 0.86 -4.17
CA ASN A 848 3.52 -0.02 -4.96
C ASN A 848 2.40 0.75 -5.66
N GLY A 849 1.75 1.69 -4.96
CA GLY A 849 0.77 2.58 -5.58
C GLY A 849 1.37 3.42 -6.72
N ILE A 850 2.56 3.98 -6.52
CA ILE A 850 3.26 4.77 -7.55
C ILE A 850 3.61 3.90 -8.77
N LEU A 851 4.11 2.68 -8.57
CA LEU A 851 4.44 1.76 -9.66
C LEU A 851 3.18 1.24 -10.37
N GLY A 852 2.11 0.99 -9.63
CA GLY A 852 0.82 0.53 -10.16
C GLY A 852 0.04 1.59 -10.94
N ASP A 853 0.20 2.88 -10.59
CA ASP A 853 -0.41 3.99 -11.32
C ASP A 853 0.33 4.33 -12.63
N GLN A 854 1.46 3.69 -12.92
CA GLN A 854 2.21 3.94 -14.15
C GLN A 854 1.46 3.37 -15.37
N PRO A 855 1.24 4.20 -16.42
CA PRO A 855 0.70 3.69 -17.67
C PRO A 855 1.65 2.65 -18.27
N ASN A 856 1.10 1.54 -18.75
CA ASN A 856 1.81 0.50 -19.45
C ASN A 856 0.96 0.00 -20.63
N ASN A 857 1.59 -0.63 -21.63
CA ASN A 857 0.91 -1.08 -22.84
C ASN A 857 0.32 -2.52 -22.72
N ASN A 858 0.17 -3.03 -21.49
CA ASN A 858 -0.29 -4.38 -21.16
C ASN A 858 0.58 -5.54 -21.69
N ARG A 859 1.80 -5.27 -22.18
CA ARG A 859 2.76 -6.29 -22.64
C ARG A 859 4.05 -6.17 -21.84
N GLU A 860 4.68 -7.28 -21.46
CA GLU A 860 5.98 -7.26 -20.75
C GLU A 860 6.01 -6.24 -19.57
N VAL A 861 4.97 -6.28 -18.74
CA VAL A 861 4.70 -5.27 -17.70
C VAL A 861 5.89 -5.10 -16.77
N GLU A 862 6.54 -6.20 -16.39
CA GLU A 862 7.69 -6.24 -15.50
C GLU A 862 8.89 -5.45 -16.07
N LEU A 863 9.16 -5.60 -17.37
CA LEU A 863 10.24 -4.88 -18.05
C LEU A 863 9.96 -3.38 -18.11
N GLN A 864 8.72 -2.99 -18.37
CA GLN A 864 8.35 -1.58 -18.42
C GLN A 864 8.49 -0.89 -17.06
N ILE A 865 8.04 -1.54 -15.99
CA ILE A 865 8.17 -1.00 -14.64
C ILE A 865 9.65 -0.83 -14.28
N MET A 866 10.49 -1.84 -14.51
CA MET A 866 11.93 -1.76 -14.20
C MET A 866 12.63 -0.67 -15.03
N ARG A 867 12.40 -0.63 -16.35
CA ARG A 867 12.98 0.39 -17.25
C ARG A 867 12.59 1.79 -16.84
N LYS A 868 11.31 2.01 -16.53
CA LYS A 868 10.82 3.33 -16.14
C LYS A 868 11.42 3.78 -14.82
N PHE A 869 11.49 2.90 -13.83
CA PHE A 869 12.18 3.19 -12.57
C PHE A 869 13.66 3.55 -12.80
N ASP A 870 14.38 2.76 -13.59
CA ASP A 870 15.80 3.02 -13.90
C ASP A 870 16.01 4.33 -14.69
N LYS A 871 15.12 4.65 -15.64
CA LYS A 871 15.16 5.90 -16.42
C LYS A 871 14.93 7.13 -15.53
N GLU A 872 13.88 7.11 -14.71
CA GLU A 872 13.57 8.21 -13.79
C GLU A 872 14.72 8.42 -12.79
N ARG A 873 15.31 7.33 -12.30
CA ARG A 873 16.50 7.38 -11.47
C ARG A 873 17.70 8.00 -12.19
N HIS A 874 17.96 7.59 -13.42
CA HIS A 874 19.07 8.09 -14.22
C HIS A 874 18.93 9.61 -14.48
N LEU A 875 17.72 10.12 -14.72
CA LEU A 875 17.50 11.58 -14.87
C LEU A 875 17.89 12.36 -13.62
N LEU A 876 17.63 11.81 -12.43
CA LEU A 876 18.02 12.43 -11.17
C LEU A 876 19.53 12.32 -10.91
N ASP A 877 20.16 11.23 -11.35
CA ASP A 877 21.59 10.99 -11.19
C ASP A 877 22.46 11.82 -12.15
N VAL A 878 21.99 12.05 -13.38
CA VAL A 878 22.66 12.96 -14.35
C VAL A 878 22.64 14.40 -13.82
N GLY A 879 21.56 14.77 -13.11
CA GLY A 879 21.42 16.09 -12.50
C GLY A 879 21.18 17.20 -13.52
N GLU A 880 21.06 18.43 -13.01
CA GLU A 880 20.96 19.61 -13.87
C GLU A 880 22.34 20.00 -14.42
N PRO A 881 22.44 20.47 -15.69
CA PRO A 881 23.69 21.03 -16.18
C PRO A 881 24.10 22.27 -15.39
N THR A 882 25.40 22.39 -15.11
CA THR A 882 25.95 23.49 -14.30
C THR A 882 25.83 24.84 -15.00
N HIS A 883 26.13 24.87 -16.30
CA HIS A 883 25.96 26.06 -17.14
C HIS A 883 24.47 26.40 -17.30
N PHE A 884 24.11 27.68 -17.11
CA PHE A 884 22.74 28.22 -17.20
C PHE A 884 21.75 27.77 -16.11
N SER A 885 22.22 27.12 -15.03
CA SER A 885 21.38 26.71 -13.89
C SER A 885 20.54 27.87 -13.33
N GLU A 886 21.13 29.04 -13.09
CA GLU A 886 20.40 30.22 -12.59
C GLU A 886 19.17 30.61 -13.46
N SER A 887 19.22 30.30 -14.76
CA SER A 887 18.13 30.60 -15.71
C SER A 887 17.06 29.50 -15.75
N PHE A 888 17.45 28.23 -15.73
CA PHE A 888 16.52 27.12 -15.97
C PHE A 888 16.07 26.38 -14.72
N SER A 889 16.86 26.36 -13.63
CA SER A 889 16.57 25.57 -12.42
C SER A 889 15.23 25.93 -11.77
N GLN A 890 14.78 27.18 -11.89
CA GLN A 890 13.46 27.59 -11.38
C GLN A 890 12.30 26.83 -12.05
N LEU A 891 12.42 26.52 -13.35
CA LEU A 891 11.39 25.81 -14.12
C LEU A 891 11.35 24.31 -13.79
N THR A 892 12.51 23.72 -13.47
CA THR A 892 12.66 22.28 -13.27
C THR A 892 12.58 21.87 -11.81
N SER A 893 12.88 22.78 -10.86
CA SER A 893 12.87 22.54 -9.41
C SER A 893 11.64 21.76 -8.95
N SER A 894 10.44 22.23 -9.29
CA SER A 894 9.19 21.57 -8.91
C SER A 894 9.06 20.14 -9.44
N MET A 895 9.63 19.84 -10.61
CA MET A 895 9.59 18.49 -11.20
C MET A 895 10.59 17.57 -10.52
N VAL A 896 11.79 18.08 -10.27
CA VAL A 896 12.85 17.38 -9.52
C VAL A 896 12.37 17.06 -8.10
N ASP A 897 11.81 18.03 -7.39
CA ASP A 897 11.32 17.86 -6.02
C ASP A 897 10.20 16.82 -5.92
N ILE A 898 9.34 16.75 -6.93
CA ILE A 898 8.27 15.73 -6.99
C ILE A 898 8.87 14.35 -7.19
N LEU A 899 9.82 14.20 -8.11
CA LEU A 899 10.48 12.91 -8.38
C LEU A 899 11.37 12.44 -7.22
N LYS A 900 12.04 13.38 -6.53
CA LYS A 900 12.80 13.12 -5.29
C LYS A 900 11.93 12.88 -4.07
N GLU A 901 10.67 13.33 -4.12
CA GLU A 901 9.73 13.38 -3.00
C GLU A 901 10.15 14.36 -1.87
N ASP A 902 10.94 15.39 -2.17
CA ASP A 902 11.50 16.32 -1.17
C ASP A 902 10.45 17.17 -0.45
N ASN A 903 9.28 17.36 -1.06
CA ASN A 903 8.14 18.05 -0.46
C ASN A 903 7.30 17.16 0.48
N ARG A 904 7.64 15.87 0.62
CA ARG A 904 6.81 14.87 1.31
C ARG A 904 7.66 13.96 2.19
N GLY A 905 8.25 14.55 3.23
CA GLY A 905 8.87 13.86 4.34
C GLY A 905 8.36 14.38 5.68
N THR A 906 8.40 13.55 6.72
CA THR A 906 8.53 14.08 8.08
C THR A 906 9.97 14.58 8.19
N ASN A 907 10.20 15.87 7.95
CA ASN A 907 11.52 16.49 8.09
C ASN A 907 11.93 16.44 9.57
N ASP A 908 12.49 15.32 10.00
CA ASP A 908 13.26 15.14 11.23
C ASP A 908 14.72 15.58 10.99
N GLY A 909 14.93 16.57 10.11
CA GLY A 909 16.22 17.21 9.89
C GLY A 909 16.58 18.00 11.13
N VAL A 910 17.09 17.26 12.11
CA VAL A 910 17.81 17.52 13.37
C VAL A 910 17.37 16.37 14.27
N GLY A 911 18.33 15.68 14.89
CA GLY A 911 18.03 14.72 15.96
C GLY A 911 17.15 15.33 17.06
N VAL A 912 16.94 14.61 18.14
CA VAL A 912 16.31 15.16 19.35
C VAL A 912 17.24 16.23 19.97
N GLY A 913 17.45 17.35 19.27
CA GLY A 913 18.23 18.49 19.70
C GLY A 913 17.47 19.25 20.79
N PRO A 914 17.84 20.52 21.06
CA PRO A 914 17.25 21.31 22.13
C PRO A 914 15.73 21.38 22.05
N TRP A 915 15.13 21.29 20.85
CA TRP A 915 13.68 21.41 20.68
C TRP A 915 12.88 20.34 21.43
N GLY A 916 13.31 19.07 21.39
CA GLY A 916 12.65 17.98 22.13
C GLY A 916 12.70 18.21 23.64
N GLU A 917 13.88 18.57 24.15
CA GLU A 917 14.08 18.97 25.53
C GLU A 917 13.22 20.19 25.90
N LEU A 918 13.33 21.31 25.20
CA LEU A 918 12.62 22.57 25.49
C LEU A 918 11.09 22.42 25.47
N SER A 919 10.58 21.49 24.67
CA SER A 919 9.15 21.20 24.63
C SER A 919 8.64 20.29 25.73
N SER A 920 9.55 19.54 26.35
CA SER A 920 9.19 18.56 27.35
C SER A 920 8.50 19.29 28.48
N TYR A 921 7.41 18.70 28.92
CA TYR A 921 6.65 19.21 30.04
C TYR A 921 7.56 19.33 31.28
N LYS A 922 8.52 18.42 31.46
CA LYS A 922 9.44 18.44 32.61
C LYS A 922 10.55 19.51 32.55
N THR A 923 10.69 20.24 31.45
CA THR A 923 11.86 21.11 31.25
C THR A 923 11.70 22.43 31.95
N PRO A 924 12.53 22.79 32.97
CA PRO A 924 12.46 24.05 33.70
C PRO A 924 12.40 25.28 32.78
N LEU A 925 11.65 26.31 33.16
CA LEU A 925 11.48 27.50 32.30
C LEU A 925 12.73 28.37 32.37
N GLU A 926 13.35 28.41 33.54
CA GLU A 926 14.48 29.24 33.87
C GLU A 926 15.76 28.77 33.18
N ASN A 927 16.60 29.72 32.76
CA ASN A 927 17.96 29.47 32.27
C ASN A 927 18.03 28.52 31.06
N LYS A 928 16.97 28.46 30.24
CA LYS A 928 16.93 27.67 29.00
C LYS A 928 17.04 28.55 27.75
N PRO A 929 17.63 28.04 26.65
CA PRO A 929 17.77 28.79 25.41
C PRO A 929 16.46 28.81 24.60
N TRP A 930 15.54 29.72 24.94
CA TRP A 930 14.26 29.92 24.22
C TRP A 930 14.40 30.70 22.90
N SER A 931 15.55 31.30 22.64
CA SER A 931 15.83 31.97 21.37
C SER A 931 16.00 30.98 20.21
N ILE A 932 15.59 31.39 19.01
CA ILE A 932 15.79 30.65 17.77
C ILE A 932 17.23 30.82 17.30
N ASN A 933 17.88 29.69 17.03
CA ASN A 933 19.11 29.60 16.26
C ASN A 933 18.89 28.69 15.03
N GLU A 934 19.87 28.66 14.13
CA GLU A 934 19.81 27.86 12.89
C GLU A 934 19.55 26.36 13.14
N LYS A 935 19.82 25.85 14.35
CA LYS A 935 19.66 24.43 14.71
C LYS A 935 18.22 24.01 15.02
N LEU A 936 17.26 24.94 15.14
CA LEU A 936 15.87 24.63 15.53
C LEU A 936 14.94 24.33 14.33
N ASN A 937 15.45 24.39 13.09
CA ASN A 937 14.74 24.06 11.83
C ASN A 937 13.29 24.58 11.76
N VAL A 938 13.12 25.87 12.06
CA VAL A 938 11.83 26.57 11.92
C VAL A 938 11.88 27.45 10.69
N GLN A 939 10.95 27.22 9.76
CA GLN A 939 10.77 28.06 8.57
C GLN A 939 9.52 28.92 8.72
N PHE A 940 9.55 30.14 8.21
CA PHE A 940 8.41 31.05 8.22
C PHE A 940 8.46 31.98 7.01
N GLU A 941 7.29 32.45 6.59
CA GLU A 941 7.14 33.39 5.47
C GLU A 941 7.58 34.81 5.87
N LYS A 942 7.66 35.73 4.90
CA LYS A 942 7.87 37.16 5.21
C LYS A 942 6.75 37.67 6.12
N GLY A 943 7.13 38.22 7.27
CA GLY A 943 6.21 38.83 8.23
C GLY A 943 5.87 40.28 7.91
N VAL A 944 4.80 40.76 8.52
CA VAL A 944 4.39 42.17 8.47
C VAL A 944 4.85 42.86 9.75
N ALA A 945 5.50 44.01 9.65
CA ALA A 945 5.89 44.79 10.83
C ALA A 945 4.63 45.23 11.61
N SER A 946 4.67 45.09 12.94
CA SER A 946 3.54 45.38 13.83
C SER A 946 4.05 45.84 15.20
N VAL A 947 3.15 46.38 16.02
CA VAL A 947 3.45 46.93 17.35
C VAL A 947 2.50 46.33 18.39
N LEU A 948 3.03 45.97 19.56
CA LEU A 948 2.25 45.49 20.70
C LEU A 948 1.50 46.66 21.36
N ILE A 949 0.23 46.43 21.71
CA ILE A 949 -0.54 47.35 22.56
C ILE A 949 -0.05 47.27 24.01
N ASP A 950 -0.43 48.23 24.87
CA ASP A 950 0.12 48.35 26.23
C ASP A 950 -0.08 47.08 27.07
N ASP A 951 -1.29 46.50 27.07
CA ASP A 951 -1.60 45.28 27.83
C ASP A 951 -0.80 44.06 27.31
N ASP A 952 -0.75 43.89 25.99
CA ASP A 952 0.03 42.82 25.36
C ASP A 952 1.53 42.98 25.62
N PHE A 953 2.03 44.22 25.62
CA PHE A 953 3.42 44.51 25.91
C PHE A 953 3.77 44.15 27.36
N GLY A 954 2.92 44.52 28.33
CA GLY A 954 3.07 44.12 29.73
C GLY A 954 3.13 42.60 29.88
N ASN A 955 2.18 41.90 29.26
CA ASN A 955 2.11 40.43 29.27
C ASN A 955 3.34 39.75 28.64
N VAL A 956 3.86 40.29 27.51
CA VAL A 956 5.08 39.78 26.87
C VAL A 956 6.30 39.99 27.77
N VAL A 957 6.42 41.16 28.41
CA VAL A 957 7.50 41.46 29.35
C VAL A 957 7.47 40.49 30.54
N ASP A 958 6.31 40.25 31.12
CA ASP A 958 6.17 39.33 32.25
C ASP A 958 6.40 37.86 31.86
N MET A 959 6.01 37.47 30.65
CA MET A 959 6.39 36.18 30.08
C MET A 959 7.91 36.03 29.97
N TYR A 960 8.62 37.04 29.44
CA TYR A 960 10.08 37.03 29.35
C TYR A 960 10.76 36.94 30.71
N LYS A 961 10.29 37.69 31.72
CA LYS A 961 10.78 37.56 33.10
C LYS A 961 10.59 36.15 33.66
N THR A 962 9.51 35.47 33.26
CA THR A 962 9.23 34.10 33.69
C THR A 962 10.20 33.10 33.07
N ILE A 963 10.47 33.19 31.76
CA ILE A 963 11.39 32.26 31.08
C ILE A 963 12.87 32.64 31.26
N TYR A 964 13.15 33.88 31.65
CA TYR A 964 14.47 34.39 32.00
C TYR A 964 14.42 35.15 33.34
N PRO A 965 14.42 34.45 34.49
CA PRO A 965 14.41 35.13 35.79
C PRO A 965 15.65 36.00 36.01
N SER A 966 16.78 35.63 35.40
CA SER A 966 18.05 36.36 35.45
C SER A 966 18.22 37.35 34.29
N LEU A 967 17.14 37.80 33.65
CA LEU A 967 17.22 38.75 32.54
C LEU A 967 17.87 40.06 33.04
N PRO A 968 18.98 40.53 32.45
CA PRO A 968 19.64 41.75 32.88
C PRO A 968 18.69 42.95 32.85
N SER A 969 18.74 43.82 33.86
CA SER A 969 17.85 44.99 33.98
C SER A 969 17.96 45.98 32.80
N ASN A 970 19.06 45.94 32.05
CA ASN A 970 19.30 46.74 30.84
C ASN A 970 18.81 46.07 29.55
N THR A 971 18.12 44.91 29.61
CA THR A 971 17.61 44.22 28.44
C THR A 971 16.51 45.03 27.76
N PHE A 972 16.71 45.34 26.49
CA PHE A 972 15.72 46.04 25.67
C PHE A 972 14.73 45.04 25.06
N ILE A 973 13.46 45.14 25.46
CA ILE A 973 12.33 44.41 24.88
C ILE A 973 11.52 45.41 24.04
N PRO A 974 11.59 45.37 22.69
CA PRO A 974 10.88 46.33 21.86
C PRO A 974 9.38 46.05 21.82
N ARG A 975 8.57 47.09 21.56
CA ARG A 975 7.15 46.90 21.21
C ARG A 975 6.95 46.39 19.78
N SER A 976 7.93 46.61 18.91
CA SER A 976 7.87 46.20 17.52
C SER A 976 8.20 44.72 17.34
N TYR A 977 7.48 44.07 16.43
CA TYR A 977 7.69 42.67 16.07
C TYR A 977 7.28 42.42 14.61
N LEU A 978 7.69 41.27 14.07
CA LEU A 978 7.20 40.77 12.79
C LEU A 978 6.05 39.79 13.02
N LYS A 979 4.86 40.16 12.57
CA LYS A 979 3.67 39.32 12.63
C LYS A 979 3.69 38.29 11.50
N LEU A 980 3.60 37.01 11.86
CA LEU A 980 3.62 35.88 10.93
C LEU A 980 2.28 35.13 10.97
N LYS A 981 1.82 34.67 9.80
CA LYS A 981 0.56 33.93 9.66
C LYS A 981 0.74 32.42 9.85
N THR A 982 1.87 31.89 9.43
CA THR A 982 2.16 30.46 9.44
C THR A 982 3.64 30.23 9.73
N ILE A 983 3.92 29.13 10.40
CA ILE A 983 5.28 28.64 10.60
C ILE A 983 5.31 27.16 10.19
N ARG A 984 6.49 26.67 9.83
CA ARG A 984 6.75 25.25 9.59
C ARG A 984 7.80 24.80 10.60
N VAL A 985 7.42 23.86 11.44
CA VAL A 985 8.28 23.23 12.45
C VAL A 985 8.41 21.76 12.08
N THR A 986 9.63 21.26 11.92
CA THR A 986 9.92 19.84 11.63
C THR A 986 9.06 19.27 10.47
N GLY A 987 8.92 20.07 9.41
CA GLY A 987 8.13 19.73 8.22
C GLY A 987 6.61 19.91 8.35
N SER A 988 6.08 20.07 9.57
CA SER A 988 4.65 20.30 9.81
C SER A 988 4.31 21.79 9.77
N VAL A 989 3.28 22.13 8.99
CA VAL A 989 2.70 23.48 9.00
C VAL A 989 1.87 23.69 10.28
N ILE A 990 2.14 24.79 10.96
CA ILE A 990 1.34 25.32 12.08
C ILE A 990 0.75 26.64 11.61
N GLY A 991 -0.57 26.69 11.57
CA GLY A 991 -1.32 27.85 11.10
C GLY A 991 -1.71 28.76 12.24
N SER A 992 -2.14 29.97 11.88
CA SER A 992 -2.88 30.86 12.78
C SER A 992 -4.31 31.06 12.26
N TYR A 993 -5.19 31.58 13.10
CA TYR A 993 -6.58 31.83 12.76
C TYR A 993 -6.74 32.77 11.55
N ILE A 994 -5.79 33.69 11.35
CA ILE A 994 -5.78 34.63 10.21
C ILE A 994 -5.13 34.06 8.93
N SER A 995 -4.71 32.79 8.94
CA SER A 995 -4.03 32.14 7.81
C SER A 995 -4.98 31.27 6.97
N ARG A 996 -4.58 30.98 5.72
CA ARG A 996 -5.25 29.94 4.90
C ARG A 996 -5.19 28.54 5.53
N SER A 997 -4.31 28.34 6.52
CA SER A 997 -4.17 27.11 7.29
C SER A 997 -4.82 27.21 8.68
N SER A 998 -5.91 27.97 8.83
CA SER A 998 -6.60 28.19 10.12
C SER A 998 -6.99 26.90 10.84
N ARG A 999 -7.36 25.84 10.11
CA ARG A 999 -7.63 24.51 10.69
C ARG A 999 -6.42 23.88 11.41
N SER A 1000 -5.21 24.38 11.14
CA SER A 1000 -3.96 23.98 11.78
C SER A 1000 -3.53 24.93 12.90
N SER A 1001 -4.41 25.82 13.38
CA SER A 1001 -4.17 26.72 14.52
C SER A 1001 -4.60 26.14 15.87
N TYR A 1002 -5.28 24.99 15.88
CA TYR A 1002 -5.72 24.31 17.09
C TYR A 1002 -4.59 23.47 17.68
N ILE A 1003 -4.12 23.85 18.86
CA ILE A 1003 -2.93 23.28 19.50
C ILE A 1003 -3.21 22.82 20.91
N LEU A 1004 -2.38 21.91 21.39
CA LEU A 1004 -2.28 21.49 22.77
C LEU A 1004 -0.91 21.91 23.30
N ALA A 1005 -0.85 22.46 24.51
CA ALA A 1005 0.41 22.77 25.18
C ALA A 1005 0.31 22.66 26.71
N ASN A 1006 1.45 22.42 27.34
CA ASN A 1006 1.60 22.54 28.80
C ASN A 1006 2.21 23.91 29.09
N TRP A 1007 1.37 24.94 29.27
CA TRP A 1007 1.82 26.33 29.40
C TRP A 1007 0.91 27.19 30.27
N ALA A 1008 -0.38 27.26 29.93
CA ALA A 1008 -1.31 28.16 30.61
C ALA A 1008 -1.97 27.54 31.85
N GLY A 1009 -2.00 28.31 32.95
CA GLY A 1009 -2.87 28.11 34.10
C GLY A 1009 -4.33 28.47 33.79
N ASN A 1010 -5.20 28.51 34.81
CA ASN A 1010 -6.65 28.77 34.64
C ASN A 1010 -7.02 30.27 34.58
N ASP A 1011 -6.04 31.16 34.73
CA ASP A 1011 -6.20 32.57 35.08
C ASP A 1011 -5.28 33.50 34.26
N GLY A 1012 -4.78 33.02 33.12
CA GLY A 1012 -3.87 33.80 32.27
C GLY A 1012 -2.41 33.80 32.74
N HIS A 1013 -2.10 33.21 33.91
CA HIS A 1013 -0.73 33.02 34.38
C HIS A 1013 -0.06 31.79 33.76
N ILE A 1014 1.27 31.84 33.65
CA ILE A 1014 2.09 30.72 33.20
C ILE A 1014 2.18 29.71 34.35
N GLN A 1015 1.87 28.44 34.09
CA GLN A 1015 1.77 27.43 35.14
C GLN A 1015 3.17 26.84 35.49
N ASP A 1016 3.47 26.71 36.78
CA ASP A 1016 4.71 26.13 37.31
C ASP A 1016 4.69 24.57 37.35
N TYR A 1017 5.88 23.97 37.34
CA TYR A 1017 6.19 22.54 37.16
C TYR A 1017 5.56 21.61 38.21
N SER A 1018 5.30 22.09 39.42
CA SER A 1018 4.84 21.27 40.54
C SER A 1018 3.41 20.72 40.36
N GLU A 1019 2.61 21.32 39.48
CA GLU A 1019 1.23 20.90 39.18
C GLU A 1019 1.07 20.08 37.87
N MET A 1020 2.18 19.75 37.20
CA MET A 1020 2.21 19.22 35.82
C MET A 1020 1.89 17.72 35.65
N TYR A 1021 1.11 17.15 36.56
CA TYR A 1021 0.41 15.88 36.30
C TYR A 1021 -0.82 16.06 35.37
N ARG A 1022 -1.06 17.27 34.86
CA ARG A 1022 -2.26 17.66 34.10
C ARG A 1022 -2.14 17.46 32.58
N ILE A 1023 -3.29 17.16 31.98
CA ILE A 1023 -3.52 17.08 30.54
C ILE A 1023 -3.18 18.44 29.87
N PRO A 1024 -2.51 18.45 28.70
CA PRO A 1024 -2.22 19.68 27.97
C PRO A 1024 -3.49 20.48 27.67
N ARG A 1025 -3.39 21.81 27.72
CA ARG A 1025 -4.52 22.69 27.47
C ARG A 1025 -4.73 22.91 25.98
N PRO A 1026 -5.98 22.88 25.50
CA PRO A 1026 -6.31 23.26 24.14
C PRO A 1026 -6.30 24.77 23.99
N GLY A 1027 -5.68 25.26 22.91
CA GLY A 1027 -5.66 26.66 22.54
C GLY A 1027 -5.81 26.85 21.04
N ARG A 1028 -6.13 28.08 20.65
CA ARG A 1028 -6.20 28.54 19.26
C ARG A 1028 -5.16 29.62 19.03
N ILE A 1029 -4.27 29.42 18.06
CA ILE A 1029 -3.25 30.43 17.71
C ILE A 1029 -3.89 31.55 16.89
N SER A 1030 -3.81 32.78 17.38
CA SER A 1030 -4.30 33.98 16.69
C SER A 1030 -3.32 34.46 15.63
N TYR A 1031 -2.03 34.51 15.96
CA TYR A 1031 -0.90 34.81 15.07
C TYR A 1031 0.43 34.47 15.75
N PHE A 1032 1.53 34.53 15.00
CA PHE A 1032 2.88 34.38 15.55
C PHE A 1032 3.64 35.71 15.54
N LEU A 1033 4.56 35.86 16.48
CA LEU A 1033 5.42 37.02 16.64
C LEU A 1033 6.87 36.58 16.53
N LYS A 1034 7.60 37.09 15.54
CA LYS A 1034 9.07 37.09 15.55
C LYS A 1034 9.53 38.35 16.25
N HIS A 1035 10.09 38.18 17.43
CA HIS A 1035 10.45 39.26 18.36
C HIS A 1035 11.95 39.21 18.65
N ILE A 1036 12.62 40.36 18.69
CA ILE A 1036 14.07 40.44 18.87
C ILE A 1036 14.31 41.23 20.14
N ILE A 1037 14.89 40.58 21.16
CA ILE A 1037 15.31 41.24 22.40
C ILE A 1037 16.81 41.48 22.35
N THR A 1038 17.28 42.56 22.94
CA THR A 1038 18.71 42.91 22.95
C THR A 1038 19.18 43.06 24.37
N SER A 1039 20.16 42.25 24.77
CA SER A 1039 20.85 42.37 26.07
C SER A 1039 22.35 42.61 25.85
N GLU A 1040 23.12 42.65 26.94
CA GLU A 1040 24.59 42.69 26.90
C GLU A 1040 25.22 41.50 26.17
N HIS A 1041 24.48 40.39 26.00
CA HIS A 1041 24.91 39.22 25.24
C HIS A 1041 24.52 39.25 23.76
N GLY A 1042 24.01 40.39 23.27
CA GLY A 1042 23.63 40.61 21.87
C GLY A 1042 22.13 40.43 21.60
N ALA A 1043 21.76 40.51 20.32
CA ALA A 1043 20.39 40.40 19.87
C ALA A 1043 19.95 38.93 19.74
N GLN A 1044 18.82 38.58 20.36
CA GLN A 1044 18.27 37.23 20.36
C GLN A 1044 16.87 37.21 19.73
N VAL A 1045 16.71 36.36 18.72
CA VAL A 1045 15.45 36.17 18.01
C VAL A 1045 14.58 35.17 18.77
N HIS A 1046 13.33 35.51 19.02
CA HIS A 1046 12.33 34.64 19.62
C HIS A 1046 11.14 34.51 18.68
N LEU A 1047 10.48 33.36 18.73
CA LEU A 1047 9.23 33.15 18.01
C LEU A 1047 8.16 32.71 19.01
N LEU A 1048 7.12 33.53 19.11
CA LEU A 1048 6.03 33.35 20.04
C LEU A 1048 4.74 33.10 19.26
N ALA A 1049 3.84 32.27 19.80
CA ALA A 1049 2.47 32.20 19.37
C ALA A 1049 1.60 33.02 20.33
N LYS A 1050 0.77 33.94 19.82
CA LYS A 1050 -0.35 34.49 20.61
C LYS A 1050 -1.48 33.47 20.60
N VAL A 1051 -1.86 32.96 21.75
CA VAL A 1051 -2.80 31.85 21.93
C VAL A 1051 -3.99 32.29 22.78
N GLU A 1052 -5.19 31.98 22.30
CA GLU A 1052 -6.43 32.01 23.08
C GLU A 1052 -6.68 30.62 23.67
N TRP A 1053 -6.75 30.50 25.00
CA TRP A 1053 -6.90 29.22 25.69
C TRP A 1053 -8.37 28.92 25.96
N TYR A 1054 -8.87 27.75 25.54
CA TYR A 1054 -10.27 27.39 25.78
C TYR A 1054 -10.53 27.09 27.26
N SER A 1055 -11.64 27.57 27.78
CA SER A 1055 -12.03 27.36 29.18
C SER A 1055 -12.46 25.94 29.48
N LYS A 1056 -12.16 25.49 30.70
CA LYS A 1056 -12.53 24.16 31.20
C LYS A 1056 -14.03 24.08 31.46
N VAL A 1057 -14.62 22.95 31.11
CA VAL A 1057 -15.94 22.53 31.60
C VAL A 1057 -15.80 21.71 32.89
N ALA A 1058 -16.90 21.45 33.59
CA ALA A 1058 -16.92 20.57 34.77
C ALA A 1058 -16.32 19.19 34.46
N ASP A 1059 -15.59 18.60 35.41
CA ASP A 1059 -14.84 17.34 35.20
C ASP A 1059 -15.71 16.16 34.77
N SER A 1060 -16.96 16.10 35.25
CA SER A 1060 -17.94 15.10 34.83
C SER A 1060 -18.28 15.18 33.34
N VAL A 1061 -18.26 16.38 32.76
CA VAL A 1061 -18.46 16.61 31.32
C VAL A 1061 -17.15 16.44 30.56
N ARG A 1062 -16.05 16.97 31.11
CA ARG A 1062 -14.72 16.95 30.48
C ARG A 1062 -14.26 15.53 30.16
N THR A 1063 -14.54 14.59 31.05
CA THR A 1063 -14.08 13.19 30.96
C THR A 1063 -15.10 12.25 30.32
N HIS A 1064 -16.20 12.75 29.75
CA HIS A 1064 -17.32 11.95 29.20
C HIS A 1064 -16.89 10.83 28.24
N CYS A 1065 -15.99 11.14 27.29
CA CYS A 1065 -15.46 10.14 26.34
C CYS A 1065 -14.34 9.26 26.93
N GLY A 1066 -13.71 9.72 28.01
CA GLY A 1066 -12.47 9.19 28.56
C GLY A 1066 -11.25 9.41 27.66
N GLN A 1067 -10.07 9.03 28.16
CA GLN A 1067 -8.81 9.26 27.45
C GLN A 1067 -8.79 8.58 26.06
N PRO A 1068 -8.24 9.24 25.02
CA PRO A 1068 -7.54 10.52 25.04
C PRO A 1068 -8.43 11.74 24.76
N VAL A 1069 -9.75 11.60 24.70
CA VAL A 1069 -10.68 12.65 24.27
C VAL A 1069 -11.23 13.40 25.46
N GLU A 1070 -11.13 14.72 25.45
CA GLU A 1070 -11.72 15.59 26.48
C GLU A 1070 -12.70 16.59 25.89
N ALA A 1071 -13.73 16.95 26.65
CA ALA A 1071 -14.67 18.02 26.31
C ALA A 1071 -14.26 19.35 26.94
N TRP A 1072 -14.42 20.45 26.20
CA TRP A 1072 -14.06 21.82 26.58
C TRP A 1072 -15.13 22.80 26.12
N HIS A 1073 -15.09 24.04 26.60
CA HIS A 1073 -16.00 25.06 26.08
C HIS A 1073 -15.71 25.33 24.58
N PRO A 1074 -16.75 25.48 23.74
CA PRO A 1074 -16.56 25.62 22.29
C PRO A 1074 -16.09 27.01 21.86
N THR A 1075 -16.44 28.05 22.61
CA THR A 1075 -16.23 29.46 22.25
C THR A 1075 -15.81 30.36 23.41
N VAL A 1076 -15.73 29.82 24.64
CA VAL A 1076 -15.32 30.56 25.82
C VAL A 1076 -13.82 30.38 26.02
N PHE A 1077 -13.10 31.49 26.17
CA PHE A 1077 -11.68 31.54 26.41
C PHE A 1077 -11.40 32.09 27.81
N ASP A 1078 -10.28 31.65 28.39
CA ASP A 1078 -9.82 32.20 29.67
C ASP A 1078 -9.32 33.64 29.52
N ALA A 1079 -9.16 34.31 30.67
CA ALA A 1079 -8.60 35.66 30.72
C ALA A 1079 -7.21 35.72 30.05
N GLU A 1080 -6.97 36.80 29.32
CA GLU A 1080 -5.65 37.05 28.74
C GLU A 1080 -4.64 37.43 29.83
N GLY A 1081 -3.39 37.00 29.62
CA GLY A 1081 -2.28 37.27 30.53
C GLY A 1081 -0.94 36.86 29.92
N PRO A 1082 0.14 36.75 30.71
CA PRO A 1082 1.45 36.32 30.21
C PRO A 1082 1.40 34.96 29.48
N ALA A 1083 0.50 34.05 29.89
CA ALA A 1083 0.34 32.76 29.25
C ALA A 1083 -0.29 32.81 27.85
N SER A 1084 -0.85 33.95 27.43
CA SER A 1084 -1.28 34.15 26.04
C SER A 1084 -0.12 34.17 25.05
N PHE A 1085 1.12 34.35 25.51
CA PHE A 1085 2.31 34.33 24.68
C PHE A 1085 3.12 33.06 24.94
N LEU A 1086 3.12 32.17 23.96
CA LEU A 1086 3.73 30.83 24.06
C LEU A 1086 5.00 30.76 23.20
N PRO A 1087 6.19 30.49 23.76
CA PRO A 1087 7.34 30.09 22.97
C PRO A 1087 6.99 28.87 22.11
N VAL A 1088 7.22 28.93 20.80
CA VAL A 1088 6.79 27.86 19.87
C VAL A 1088 7.37 26.49 20.21
N GLN A 1089 8.51 26.45 20.91
CA GLN A 1089 9.14 25.24 21.44
C GLN A 1089 8.22 24.49 22.42
N ARG A 1090 7.31 25.16 23.12
CA ARG A 1090 6.37 24.57 24.10
C ARG A 1090 5.09 24.01 23.48
N LEU A 1091 4.92 24.13 22.16
CA LEU A 1091 3.80 23.49 21.45
C LEU A 1091 3.93 21.97 21.53
N LYS A 1092 2.96 21.30 22.18
CA LYS A 1092 2.98 19.84 22.33
C LYS A 1092 2.55 19.16 21.03
N CYS A 1093 1.33 19.41 20.58
CA CYS A 1093 0.78 18.81 19.35
C CYS A 1093 -0.43 19.60 18.84
N LYS A 1094 -0.98 19.20 17.67
CA LYS A 1094 -2.27 19.68 17.17
C LYS A 1094 -3.41 18.79 17.67
N PHE A 1095 -4.64 19.27 17.63
CA PHE A 1095 -5.82 18.43 17.88
C PHE A 1095 -6.86 18.57 16.75
N VAL A 1096 -7.70 17.55 16.62
CA VAL A 1096 -8.93 17.61 15.84
C VAL A 1096 -10.03 18.14 16.75
N LYS A 1097 -10.66 19.23 16.33
CA LYS A 1097 -11.77 19.86 17.04
C LYS A 1097 -13.07 19.23 16.55
N ALA A 1098 -13.83 18.60 17.44
CA ALA A 1098 -15.12 18.00 17.10
C ALA A 1098 -16.26 18.64 17.91
N PRO A 1099 -17.32 19.16 17.28
CA PRO A 1099 -18.47 19.70 17.98
C PRO A 1099 -19.32 18.57 18.58
N GLY A 1100 -20.00 18.84 19.69
CA GLY A 1100 -21.00 17.92 20.23
C GLY A 1100 -21.73 18.46 21.44
N LYS A 1101 -22.51 17.58 22.09
CA LYS A 1101 -23.29 17.92 23.28
C LYS A 1101 -23.12 16.84 24.36
N VAL A 1102 -23.04 17.25 25.62
CA VAL A 1102 -23.02 16.37 26.80
C VAL A 1102 -24.01 16.93 27.82
N HIS A 1103 -24.99 16.13 28.22
CA HIS A 1103 -26.07 16.57 29.14
C HIS A 1103 -26.71 17.90 28.69
N ASP A 1104 -27.06 17.99 27.40
CA ASP A 1104 -27.63 19.17 26.71
C ASP A 1104 -26.75 20.43 26.67
N ARG A 1105 -25.49 20.35 27.12
CA ARG A 1105 -24.52 21.44 27.03
C ARG A 1105 -23.68 21.30 25.77
N GLU A 1106 -23.54 22.38 25.02
CA GLU A 1106 -22.63 22.43 23.88
C GLU A 1106 -21.18 22.38 24.35
N VAL A 1107 -20.44 21.45 23.74
CA VAL A 1107 -19.02 21.24 24.05
C VAL A 1107 -18.22 21.06 22.77
N MET A 1108 -16.93 21.31 22.89
CA MET A 1108 -15.93 20.98 21.90
C MET A 1108 -15.09 19.83 22.41
N PHE A 1109 -15.14 18.70 21.69
CA PHE A 1109 -14.28 17.57 21.95
C PHE A 1109 -12.91 17.78 21.29
N VAL A 1110 -11.88 17.69 22.12
CA VAL A 1110 -10.48 17.75 21.75
C VAL A 1110 -10.01 16.32 21.50
N CYS A 1111 -9.74 15.99 20.24
CA CYS A 1111 -9.18 14.69 19.85
C CYS A 1111 -7.68 14.89 19.53
N PRO A 1112 -6.75 14.59 20.44
CA PRO A 1112 -5.34 14.95 20.27
C PRO A 1112 -4.70 14.17 19.12
N ARG A 1113 -3.93 14.85 18.28
CA ARG A 1113 -3.10 14.23 17.25
C ARG A 1113 -1.65 14.25 17.71
N ASP A 1114 -1.24 13.15 18.34
CA ASP A 1114 0.09 12.97 18.97
C ASP A 1114 1.24 12.80 17.96
N ARG A 1115 1.29 13.65 16.93
CA ARG A 1115 2.55 13.98 16.24
C ARG A 1115 3.15 15.13 17.00
N TYR A 1116 3.87 14.81 18.07
CA TYR A 1116 4.53 15.82 18.85
C TYR A 1116 5.49 16.61 17.94
N PHE A 1117 5.50 17.93 18.11
CA PHE A 1117 6.46 18.79 17.41
C PHE A 1117 7.89 18.58 17.93
N SER A 1118 8.05 17.72 18.95
CA SER A 1118 9.18 17.67 19.87
C SER A 1118 8.97 16.55 20.93
N TYR A 1119 10.00 15.81 21.32
CA TYR A 1119 9.89 14.76 22.36
C TYR A 1119 10.95 14.87 23.46
#